data_AF-A0A5C6XE71-F1
#
_entry.id   AF-A0A5C6XE71-F1
#
_cell.length_a   1.000
_cell.length_b   1.000
_cell.length_c   1.000
_cell.angle_alpha   90.00
_cell.angle_beta   90.00
_cell.angle_gamma   90.00
#
_symmetry.space_group_name_H-M   'P 1'
#
loop_
_entity.id
_entity.type
_entity.pdbx_description
1 polymer ?
#
loop_
_entity_poly.entity_id
_entity_poly.type
_entity_poly.pdbx_seq_one_letter_code
_entity_poly.pdbx_strand_id
1 'polypeptide(L)'
;MSRSTLPLLALLTLGALLHVACASAPPPREPASWPDDAPRAVEALASSHIFAEPGPWLPGELDMLAQAAAHIPAVLRPDASEPLYLQRRTRPCLFGIGRYTEACPTFSEDGRTFYIYDMVLMETDGPLDRQRALTRPARQRLWRQRAIAHALVARADKAHALSQTYRWRSINGWDDAGARPRNRDLHGYLRPLGKGSAHLDFVTSAEAFFFREEDLIELDPQLGTPVYSPDLTFSCQEFTRNRVLADFFDDLDPQWRQGTWRADDPATYDCPAFERWADVDNLMGVDVLFAAERTDRPESLFGHLLIHVRHRSAELFRSQGFEYVYQFGAVTDSDIHPLRFVLEGMAGGFLAVFDLSTFRGIDRTYLQLEQRTLRRYPLALSKQQTRQLLERIWEVERRFAYPYFFTTHNCASFLIDLIGPALDREEPLPRKVFAMPTEVLDILAGVTTDTGEPLLSKPDADVLSAEERAILASERIEAIAARFVMHPAAPEELAVVIDALRRGPPDLRAGRYDDLLSPLEALISRAPELADEAAGLYDAFIALETSELQLVEATLLEFEERAQLEPLRFSAAEILALRRELYRHERAGLRARQRNEFLDAVQEHLRRAPREDPTRAEERALDWHALLLDAHHAASQAQGELIDWLVVRDLYNPRAALREREARFATTQVERSERSLRTSNAGRWGVTLSADGQALPPTSAPRLHLDWALLDDHLGERRLHGHRPEVEATALGLRASAPLTADALQNLELDFTLFRYISIATPRAGSRRGFTDRFGWALELDARHIAGELPMRAHGFFGLVLPIARSDSGTSLLALGAGPALDLNVGRTETAGLAGGQAYLLARAHLGGYYANALDVRVRHAELFNILNLHSERNLSARLGVTLTLALGPHAMLFQPYSKLEYVSGAFAAGSERTDLEFGLRLELVRDAF
;
A
#
# COMPACT_ATOMS: atom_id res chain seq x y z
N MET A 1 -54.02 7.21 19.79
CA MET A 1 -54.73 8.39 19.22
C MET A 1 -53.89 8.89 18.06
N SER A 2 -54.27 8.58 16.81
CA SER A 2 -54.79 9.53 15.79
C SER A 2 -53.75 10.58 15.39
N ARG A 3 -53.29 10.77 14.15
CA ARG A 3 -53.79 10.57 12.78
C ARG A 3 -52.60 10.74 11.83
N SER A 4 -52.53 10.00 10.72
CA SER A 4 -52.13 10.47 9.36
C SER A 4 -51.81 9.31 8.39
N THR A 5 -52.77 8.41 8.19
CA THR A 5 -52.80 7.51 7.02
C THR A 5 -53.55 8.22 5.88
N LEU A 6 -52.86 9.09 5.14
CA LEU A 6 -53.33 9.70 3.87
C LEU A 6 -52.15 10.46 3.24
N PRO A 7 -51.15 9.75 2.68
CA PRO A 7 -50.78 10.07 1.29
C PRO A 7 -50.36 8.86 0.44
N LEU A 8 -50.58 7.61 0.90
CA LEU A 8 -50.10 6.44 0.14
C LEU A 8 -51.00 6.06 -1.06
N LEU A 9 -52.30 6.35 -1.02
CA LEU A 9 -53.23 6.02 -2.12
C LEU A 9 -53.30 7.07 -3.24
N ALA A 10 -52.80 8.29 -3.02
CA ALA A 10 -52.73 9.34 -4.06
C ALA A 10 -51.45 9.21 -4.92
N LEU A 11 -50.37 8.64 -4.37
CA LEU A 11 -49.13 8.38 -5.10
C LEU A 11 -49.22 7.11 -5.96
N LEU A 12 -49.99 6.10 -5.53
CA LEU A 12 -50.22 4.89 -6.33
C LEU A 12 -51.17 5.12 -7.52
N THR A 13 -52.10 6.08 -7.44
CA THR A 13 -52.97 6.44 -8.57
C THR A 13 -52.32 7.41 -9.55
N LEU A 14 -51.38 8.26 -9.11
CA LEU A 14 -50.51 9.02 -10.03
C LEU A 14 -49.49 8.11 -10.74
N GLY A 15 -48.97 7.08 -10.07
CA GLY A 15 -48.09 6.07 -10.66
C GLY A 15 -48.77 5.22 -11.74
N ALA A 16 -50.07 4.92 -11.58
CA ALA A 16 -50.84 4.15 -12.58
C ALA A 16 -51.28 4.99 -13.79
N LEU A 17 -51.48 6.31 -13.63
CA LEU A 17 -51.81 7.22 -14.77
C LEU A 17 -50.56 7.69 -15.55
N LEU A 18 -49.37 7.63 -14.96
CA LEU A 18 -48.10 7.90 -15.65
C LEU A 18 -47.51 6.67 -16.38
N HIS A 19 -48.01 5.46 -16.11
CA HIS A 19 -47.66 4.25 -16.87
C HIS A 19 -48.55 3.99 -18.10
N VAL A 20 -49.61 4.77 -18.31
CA VAL A 20 -50.51 4.65 -19.48
C VAL A 20 -50.40 5.84 -20.44
N ALA A 21 -49.52 6.82 -20.16
CA ALA A 21 -49.03 7.73 -21.19
C ALA A 21 -48.01 6.99 -22.06
N CYS A 22 -48.53 6.33 -23.09
CA CYS A 22 -47.79 5.68 -24.15
C CYS A 22 -46.59 6.53 -24.57
N ALA A 23 -45.38 6.04 -24.29
CA ALA A 23 -44.24 6.27 -25.17
C ALA A 23 -44.59 5.58 -26.50
N SER A 24 -45.39 6.26 -27.34
CA SER A 24 -45.39 5.95 -28.76
C SER A 24 -43.95 6.12 -29.21
N ALA A 25 -43.26 5.03 -29.56
CA ALA A 25 -42.03 5.11 -30.31
C ALA A 25 -42.26 6.11 -31.47
N PRO A 26 -41.39 7.11 -31.67
CA PRO A 26 -41.55 8.01 -32.80
C PRO A 26 -41.69 7.17 -34.08
N PRO A 27 -42.58 7.53 -35.01
CA PRO A 27 -42.83 6.74 -36.21
C PRO A 27 -41.51 6.44 -36.93
N PRO A 28 -41.37 5.27 -37.59
CA PRO A 28 -40.16 4.93 -38.31
C PRO A 28 -39.82 6.06 -39.28
N ARG A 29 -38.69 6.72 -39.05
CA ARG A 29 -38.19 7.79 -39.91
C ARG A 29 -37.77 7.14 -41.22
N GLU A 30 -38.43 7.44 -42.33
CA GLU A 30 -37.98 6.93 -43.62
C GLU A 30 -36.64 7.61 -44.00
N PRO A 31 -35.67 6.86 -44.57
CA PRO A 31 -34.44 7.46 -45.09
C PRO A 31 -34.76 8.53 -46.13
N ALA A 32 -34.07 9.66 -46.06
CA ALA A 32 -34.21 10.70 -47.09
C ALA A 32 -33.78 10.15 -48.46
N SER A 33 -34.58 10.42 -49.50
CA SER A 33 -34.29 10.00 -50.87
C SER A 33 -33.05 10.72 -51.39
N TRP A 34 -32.05 9.96 -51.84
CA TRP A 34 -30.95 10.49 -52.65
C TRP A 34 -31.44 10.79 -54.07
N PRO A 35 -30.86 11.76 -54.78
CA PRO A 35 -31.07 11.92 -56.21
C PRO A 35 -30.66 10.64 -56.97
N ASP A 36 -31.13 10.48 -58.22
CA ASP A 36 -30.98 9.25 -59.02
C ASP A 36 -29.51 8.78 -59.25
N ASP A 37 -28.51 9.58 -58.87
CA ASP A 37 -27.07 9.34 -58.95
C ASP A 37 -26.40 9.14 -57.56
N ALA A 38 -27.06 8.43 -56.64
CA ALA A 38 -26.52 8.15 -55.32
C ALA A 38 -25.11 7.50 -55.38
N PRO A 39 -24.12 7.98 -54.60
CA PRO A 39 -22.81 7.36 -54.55
C PRO A 39 -22.88 5.90 -54.09
N ARG A 40 -22.08 4.99 -54.67
CA ARG A 40 -22.01 3.57 -54.26
C ARG A 40 -21.77 3.37 -52.76
N ALA A 41 -21.07 4.30 -52.11
CA ALA A 41 -20.87 4.28 -50.67
C ALA A 41 -22.16 4.40 -49.86
N VAL A 42 -23.19 5.09 -50.37
CA VAL A 42 -24.50 5.21 -49.73
C VAL A 42 -25.22 3.86 -49.73
N GLU A 43 -25.19 3.15 -50.85
CA GLU A 43 -25.74 1.79 -50.96
C GLU A 43 -25.01 0.81 -50.04
N ALA A 44 -23.67 0.91 -49.98
CA ALA A 44 -22.85 0.09 -49.10
C ALA A 44 -23.19 0.30 -47.62
N LEU A 45 -23.35 1.56 -47.17
CA LEU A 45 -23.77 1.87 -45.79
C LEU A 45 -25.19 1.36 -45.50
N ALA A 46 -26.12 1.53 -46.44
CA ALA A 46 -27.51 1.10 -46.28
C ALA A 46 -27.64 -0.42 -46.09
N SER A 47 -26.75 -1.21 -46.71
CA SER A 47 -26.69 -2.67 -46.51
C SER A 47 -26.41 -3.09 -45.05
N SER A 48 -25.88 -2.16 -44.23
CA SER A 48 -25.61 -2.33 -42.80
C SER A 48 -26.55 -1.49 -41.93
N HIS A 49 -27.72 -1.09 -42.45
CA HIS A 49 -28.71 -0.25 -41.75
C HIS A 49 -28.15 1.11 -41.27
N ILE A 50 -27.14 1.64 -41.97
CA ILE A 50 -26.58 2.98 -41.78
C ILE A 50 -26.99 3.83 -42.99
N PHE A 51 -27.76 4.89 -42.77
CA PHE A 51 -28.29 5.73 -43.84
C PHE A 51 -27.65 7.11 -43.82
N ALA A 52 -26.84 7.44 -44.83
CA ALA A 52 -26.35 8.80 -45.01
C ALA A 52 -27.47 9.70 -45.55
N GLU A 53 -27.73 10.84 -44.92
CA GLU A 53 -28.66 11.84 -45.43
C GLU A 53 -28.00 12.65 -46.55
N PRO A 54 -28.75 13.08 -47.58
CA PRO A 54 -28.26 14.05 -48.56
C PRO A 54 -27.75 15.31 -47.85
N GLY A 55 -26.56 15.76 -48.22
CA GLY A 55 -25.90 16.87 -47.52
C GLY A 55 -24.61 17.31 -48.21
N PRO A 56 -23.91 18.32 -47.65
CA PRO A 56 -22.69 18.89 -48.23
C PRO A 56 -21.47 18.00 -47.94
N TRP A 57 -21.52 16.74 -48.37
CA TRP A 57 -20.43 15.78 -48.24
C TRP A 57 -19.24 16.19 -49.11
N LEU A 58 -18.02 16.12 -48.55
CA LEU A 58 -16.81 16.36 -49.32
C LEU A 58 -16.46 15.12 -50.16
N PRO A 59 -15.75 15.28 -51.29
CA PRO A 59 -15.34 14.15 -52.13
C PRO A 59 -14.60 13.08 -51.32
N GLY A 60 -15.03 11.82 -51.45
CA GLY A 60 -14.44 10.66 -50.78
C GLY A 60 -14.81 10.47 -49.30
N GLU A 61 -15.53 11.39 -48.65
CA GLU A 61 -15.92 11.23 -47.24
C GLU A 61 -16.83 10.02 -47.03
N LEU A 62 -17.84 9.85 -47.88
CA LEU A 62 -18.77 8.72 -47.79
C LEU A 62 -18.07 7.39 -48.06
N ASP A 63 -17.12 7.35 -48.99
CA ASP A 63 -16.33 6.15 -49.28
C ASP A 63 -15.49 5.73 -48.05
N MET A 64 -14.88 6.68 -47.36
CA MET A 64 -14.13 6.40 -46.12
C MET A 64 -15.03 5.86 -45.01
N LEU A 65 -16.24 6.42 -44.86
CA LEU A 65 -17.21 5.98 -43.86
C LEU A 65 -17.75 4.59 -44.18
N ALA A 66 -18.09 4.32 -45.45
CA ALA A 66 -18.53 3.00 -45.91
C ALA A 66 -17.44 1.93 -45.71
N GLN A 67 -16.19 2.25 -46.05
CA GLN A 67 -15.05 1.37 -45.79
C GLN A 67 -14.87 1.11 -44.29
N ALA A 68 -14.99 2.13 -43.45
CA ALA A 68 -14.89 1.96 -42.00
C ALA A 68 -16.00 1.04 -41.46
N ALA A 69 -17.25 1.27 -41.87
CA ALA A 69 -18.39 0.46 -41.44
C ALA A 69 -18.26 -1.02 -41.85
N ALA A 70 -17.69 -1.29 -43.03
CA ALA A 70 -17.47 -2.65 -43.51
C ALA A 70 -16.48 -3.45 -42.65
N HIS A 71 -15.49 -2.78 -42.04
CA HIS A 71 -14.45 -3.40 -41.22
C HIS A 71 -14.71 -3.35 -39.71
N ILE A 72 -15.91 -2.94 -39.31
CA ILE A 72 -16.40 -3.05 -37.93
C ILE A 72 -17.22 -4.34 -37.80
N PRO A 73 -17.18 -5.00 -36.62
CA PRO A 73 -17.98 -6.20 -36.33
C PRO A 73 -19.45 -6.06 -36.69
N ALA A 74 -20.03 -7.13 -37.22
CA ALA A 74 -21.45 -7.17 -37.56
C ALA A 74 -22.34 -6.98 -36.31
N VAL A 75 -21.91 -7.47 -35.14
CA VAL A 75 -22.64 -7.31 -33.86
C VAL A 75 -22.81 -5.85 -33.43
N LEU A 76 -21.97 -4.93 -33.91
CA LEU A 76 -22.08 -3.50 -33.61
C LEU A 76 -22.95 -2.73 -34.62
N ARG A 77 -23.39 -3.38 -35.70
CA ARG A 77 -24.19 -2.73 -36.73
C ARG A 77 -25.62 -2.50 -36.23
N PRO A 78 -26.26 -1.38 -36.62
CA PRO A 78 -27.65 -1.14 -36.28
C PRO A 78 -28.57 -2.23 -36.83
N ASP A 79 -29.66 -2.50 -36.14
CA ASP A 79 -30.72 -3.37 -36.64
C ASP A 79 -31.72 -2.58 -37.52
N ALA A 80 -32.59 -3.31 -38.22
CA ALA A 80 -33.61 -2.71 -39.09
C ALA A 80 -34.67 -1.91 -38.32
N SER A 81 -34.90 -2.19 -37.03
CA SER A 81 -35.85 -1.47 -36.19
C SER A 81 -35.31 -0.14 -35.66
N GLU A 82 -33.99 -0.03 -35.50
CA GLU A 82 -33.28 1.15 -35.01
C GLU A 82 -32.08 1.52 -35.90
N PRO A 83 -32.34 1.91 -37.16
CA PRO A 83 -31.28 2.33 -38.08
C PRO A 83 -30.56 3.59 -37.60
N LEU A 84 -29.28 3.70 -38.00
CA LEU A 84 -28.44 4.87 -37.75
C LEU A 84 -28.47 5.81 -38.96
N TYR A 85 -28.76 7.09 -38.74
CA TYR A 85 -28.69 8.11 -39.79
C TYR A 85 -27.41 8.93 -39.65
N LEU A 86 -26.68 9.17 -40.74
CA LEU A 86 -25.52 10.06 -40.76
C LEU A 86 -25.91 11.38 -41.40
N GLN A 87 -25.74 12.50 -40.69
CA GLN A 87 -26.03 13.83 -41.22
C GLN A 87 -24.78 14.69 -41.25
N ARG A 88 -24.43 15.22 -42.43
CA ARG A 88 -23.29 16.11 -42.63
C ARG A 88 -23.63 17.57 -42.30
N ARG A 89 -22.83 18.21 -41.44
CA ARG A 89 -22.97 19.60 -41.01
C ARG A 89 -21.70 20.40 -41.31
N THR A 90 -21.82 21.59 -41.91
CA THR A 90 -20.68 22.45 -42.28
C THR A 90 -20.05 23.22 -41.11
N ARG A 91 -20.63 23.12 -39.91
CA ARG A 91 -20.01 23.70 -38.71
C ARG A 91 -18.69 22.98 -38.42
N PRO A 92 -17.58 23.69 -38.16
CA PRO A 92 -16.34 23.05 -37.74
C PRO A 92 -16.44 22.55 -36.29
N CYS A 93 -16.07 21.29 -36.07
CA CYS A 93 -15.92 20.69 -34.75
C CYS A 93 -14.60 19.90 -34.68
N LEU A 94 -14.06 19.74 -33.47
CA LEU A 94 -12.78 19.03 -33.27
C LEU A 94 -12.90 17.59 -33.79
N PHE A 95 -11.93 17.17 -34.60
CA PHE A 95 -11.88 15.87 -35.26
C PHE A 95 -13.05 15.57 -36.19
N GLY A 96 -13.90 16.56 -36.48
CA GLY A 96 -15.07 16.40 -37.34
C GLY A 96 -16.16 15.49 -36.76
N ILE A 97 -16.15 15.30 -35.43
CA ILE A 97 -17.15 14.54 -34.66
C ILE A 97 -17.73 15.48 -33.60
N GLY A 98 -18.98 15.25 -33.18
CA GLY A 98 -19.56 15.95 -32.05
C GLY A 98 -18.81 15.73 -30.72
N ARG A 99 -19.10 16.58 -29.75
CA ARG A 99 -18.46 16.59 -28.42
C ARG A 99 -19.48 16.51 -27.28
N TYR A 100 -20.71 16.06 -27.57
CA TYR A 100 -21.82 16.02 -26.62
C TYR A 100 -22.10 17.39 -25.96
N THR A 101 -21.85 18.47 -26.69
CA THR A 101 -22.17 19.85 -26.26
C THR A 101 -23.28 20.42 -27.13
N GLU A 102 -23.97 21.46 -26.65
CA GLU A 102 -24.99 22.16 -27.44
C GLU A 102 -24.42 22.74 -28.76
N ALA A 103 -23.15 23.18 -28.75
CA ALA A 103 -22.49 23.74 -29.92
C ALA A 103 -22.11 22.67 -30.97
N CYS A 104 -21.68 21.49 -30.51
CA CYS A 104 -21.30 20.36 -31.35
C CYS A 104 -21.96 19.09 -30.80
N PRO A 105 -23.28 18.89 -31.00
CA PRO A 105 -23.95 17.68 -30.54
C PRO A 105 -23.40 16.47 -31.30
N THR A 106 -23.28 15.33 -30.63
CA THR A 106 -22.81 14.08 -31.26
C THR A 106 -23.96 13.35 -31.95
N PHE A 107 -25.10 13.27 -31.25
CA PHE A 107 -26.32 12.66 -31.74
C PHE A 107 -27.49 13.65 -31.72
N SER A 108 -28.55 13.36 -32.47
CA SER A 108 -29.88 13.95 -32.27
C SER A 108 -30.44 13.58 -30.88
N GLU A 109 -31.46 14.32 -30.42
CA GLU A 109 -32.10 14.07 -29.12
C GLU A 109 -32.68 12.65 -28.99
N ASP A 110 -33.16 12.08 -30.09
CA ASP A 110 -33.66 10.69 -30.16
C ASP A 110 -32.54 9.64 -30.28
N GLY A 111 -31.27 10.05 -30.41
CA GLY A 111 -30.11 9.16 -30.56
C GLY A 111 -30.01 8.42 -31.90
N ARG A 112 -30.88 8.72 -32.87
CA ARG A 112 -30.93 8.01 -34.16
C ARG A 112 -30.04 8.62 -35.24
N THR A 113 -29.77 9.93 -35.16
CA THR A 113 -28.92 10.65 -36.12
C THR A 113 -27.56 10.94 -35.49
N PHE A 114 -26.48 10.55 -36.14
CA PHE A 114 -25.11 10.92 -35.80
C PHE A 114 -24.61 12.03 -36.72
N TYR A 115 -24.02 13.07 -36.13
CA TYR A 115 -23.60 14.26 -36.86
C TYR A 115 -22.12 14.20 -37.24
N ILE A 116 -21.83 14.42 -38.53
CA ILE A 116 -20.47 14.51 -39.08
C ILE A 116 -20.19 15.97 -39.43
N TYR A 117 -19.06 16.49 -38.96
CA TYR A 117 -18.72 17.91 -39.03
C TYR A 117 -17.50 18.19 -39.91
N ASP A 118 -17.31 19.47 -40.26
CA ASP A 118 -16.04 19.96 -40.79
C ASP A 118 -14.94 19.71 -39.75
N MET A 119 -13.84 19.12 -40.18
CA MET A 119 -12.81 18.63 -39.27
C MET A 119 -11.79 19.70 -38.90
N VAL A 120 -11.65 19.95 -37.60
CA VAL A 120 -10.52 20.71 -37.03
C VAL A 120 -9.59 19.74 -36.31
N LEU A 121 -8.34 19.62 -36.77
CA LEU A 121 -7.33 18.82 -36.09
C LEU A 121 -6.66 19.65 -34.99
N MET A 122 -6.44 19.05 -33.83
CA MET A 122 -5.66 19.63 -32.74
C MET A 122 -4.16 19.43 -32.97
N GLU A 123 -3.37 20.20 -32.24
CA GLU A 123 -1.97 19.86 -32.01
C GLU A 123 -1.87 18.49 -31.35
N THR A 124 -0.94 17.68 -31.84
CA THR A 124 -0.71 16.33 -31.33
C THR A 124 0.19 16.42 -30.12
N ASP A 125 -0.42 16.42 -28.95
CA ASP A 125 0.24 16.35 -27.65
C ASP A 125 -0.66 15.58 -26.68
N GLY A 126 -0.13 15.21 -25.52
CA GLY A 126 -0.92 14.54 -24.50
C GLY A 126 -1.45 13.17 -24.97
N PRO A 127 -2.77 12.91 -24.84
CA PRO A 127 -3.46 11.74 -25.40
C PRO A 127 -3.24 11.47 -26.89
N LEU A 128 -2.91 12.51 -27.67
CA LEU A 128 -2.85 12.45 -29.13
C LEU A 128 -1.42 12.37 -29.67
N ASP A 129 -0.42 12.25 -28.80
CA ASP A 129 1.00 12.26 -29.17
C ASP A 129 1.33 11.19 -30.22
N ARG A 130 0.72 9.99 -30.15
CA ARG A 130 0.88 8.92 -31.14
C ARG A 130 0.54 9.34 -32.56
N GLN A 131 -0.39 10.28 -32.75
CA GLN A 131 -0.76 10.76 -34.08
C GLN A 131 0.32 11.63 -34.74
N ARG A 132 1.40 12.00 -34.04
CA ARG A 132 2.62 12.58 -34.67
C ARG A 132 3.26 11.64 -35.67
N ALA A 133 3.06 10.33 -35.50
CA ALA A 133 3.51 9.31 -36.43
C ALA A 133 2.79 9.36 -37.78
N LEU A 134 1.71 10.14 -37.92
CA LEU A 134 0.90 10.23 -39.13
C LEU A 134 1.01 11.58 -39.83
N THR A 135 1.03 11.56 -41.16
CA THR A 135 0.87 12.76 -41.98
C THR A 135 -0.51 13.40 -41.77
N ARG A 136 -0.66 14.70 -42.09
CA ARG A 136 -1.95 15.40 -41.95
C ARG A 136 -3.11 14.73 -42.71
N PRO A 137 -2.96 14.30 -43.99
CA PRO A 137 -4.02 13.57 -44.69
C PRO A 137 -4.36 12.24 -44.03
N ALA A 138 -3.36 11.50 -43.55
CA ALA A 138 -3.58 10.24 -42.83
C ALA A 138 -4.40 10.44 -41.55
N ARG A 139 -4.12 11.51 -40.79
CA ARG A 139 -4.94 11.88 -39.62
C ARG A 139 -6.39 12.19 -39.98
N GLN A 140 -6.63 12.87 -41.11
CA GLN A 140 -8.00 13.14 -41.56
C GLN A 140 -8.75 11.85 -41.90
N ARG A 141 -8.08 10.92 -42.58
CA ARG A 141 -8.62 9.58 -42.87
C ARG A 141 -8.94 8.82 -41.57
N LEU A 142 -7.99 8.76 -40.64
CA LEU A 142 -8.14 8.09 -39.35
C LEU A 142 -9.37 8.60 -38.59
N TRP A 143 -9.53 9.93 -38.47
CA TRP A 143 -10.64 10.51 -37.73
C TRP A 143 -12.00 10.32 -38.41
N ARG A 144 -12.05 10.17 -39.74
CA ARG A 144 -13.28 9.78 -40.44
C ARG A 144 -13.65 8.32 -40.14
N GLN A 145 -12.68 7.43 -40.09
CA GLN A 145 -12.91 6.03 -39.71
C GLN A 145 -13.37 5.92 -38.25
N ARG A 146 -12.69 6.61 -37.33
CA ARG A 146 -13.06 6.70 -35.91
C ARG A 146 -14.45 7.30 -35.68
N ALA A 147 -14.96 8.15 -36.57
CA ALA A 147 -16.31 8.68 -36.46
C ALA A 147 -17.39 7.58 -36.52
N ILE A 148 -17.23 6.59 -37.41
CA ILE A 148 -18.15 5.44 -37.48
C ILE A 148 -17.99 4.54 -36.26
N ALA A 149 -16.76 4.22 -35.85
CA ALA A 149 -16.54 3.45 -34.62
C ALA A 149 -17.19 4.12 -33.41
N HIS A 150 -17.03 5.45 -33.26
CA HIS A 150 -17.65 6.21 -32.19
C HIS A 150 -19.17 6.05 -32.19
N ALA A 151 -19.82 6.22 -33.36
CA ALA A 151 -21.26 6.15 -33.47
C ALA A 151 -21.82 4.77 -33.07
N LEU A 152 -21.19 3.71 -33.56
CA LEU A 152 -21.63 2.33 -33.34
C LEU A 152 -21.31 1.84 -31.93
N VAL A 153 -20.10 2.09 -31.43
CA VAL A 153 -19.71 1.68 -30.08
C VAL A 153 -20.48 2.44 -29.01
N ALA A 154 -20.76 3.74 -29.19
CA ALA A 154 -21.55 4.50 -28.22
C ALA A 154 -22.98 3.94 -28.08
N ARG A 155 -23.57 3.44 -29.17
CA ARG A 155 -24.88 2.78 -29.15
C ARG A 155 -24.79 1.40 -28.48
N ALA A 156 -23.79 0.60 -28.84
CA ALA A 156 -23.58 -0.72 -28.26
C ALA A 156 -23.32 -0.65 -26.74
N ASP A 157 -22.49 0.28 -26.29
CA ASP A 157 -22.25 0.47 -24.87
C ASP A 157 -23.51 0.91 -24.11
N LYS A 158 -24.36 1.74 -24.72
CA LYS A 158 -25.66 2.09 -24.14
C LYS A 158 -26.59 0.87 -24.03
N ALA A 159 -26.54 -0.06 -24.97
CA ALA A 159 -27.37 -1.26 -24.98
C ALA A 159 -26.86 -2.34 -24.00
N HIS A 160 -25.55 -2.49 -23.87
CA HIS A 160 -24.91 -3.60 -23.14
C HIS A 160 -24.23 -3.18 -21.83
N ALA A 161 -24.13 -1.88 -21.54
CA ALA A 161 -23.48 -1.31 -20.35
C ALA A 161 -22.02 -1.79 -20.15
N LEU A 162 -21.27 -2.00 -21.23
CA LEU A 162 -19.90 -2.52 -21.21
C LEU A 162 -18.96 -1.66 -20.38
N SER A 163 -19.09 -0.33 -20.46
CA SER A 163 -18.29 0.63 -19.72
C SER A 163 -18.57 0.62 -18.21
N GLN A 164 -19.67 0.01 -17.77
CA GLN A 164 -20.07 -0.06 -16.35
C GLN A 164 -19.50 -1.29 -15.66
N THR A 165 -18.95 -2.24 -16.42
CA THR A 165 -18.29 -3.42 -15.88
C THR A 165 -17.08 -3.03 -15.00
N TYR A 166 -16.81 -3.84 -13.98
CA TYR A 166 -15.64 -3.61 -13.12
C TYR A 166 -14.32 -3.68 -13.92
N ARG A 167 -14.20 -4.63 -14.86
CA ARG A 167 -13.02 -4.81 -15.71
C ARG A 167 -12.65 -3.50 -16.42
N TRP A 168 -13.62 -2.82 -17.04
CA TRP A 168 -13.39 -1.51 -17.66
C TRP A 168 -13.12 -0.40 -16.64
N ARG A 169 -13.98 -0.28 -15.62
CA ARG A 169 -13.88 0.80 -14.63
C ARG A 169 -12.55 0.77 -13.88
N SER A 170 -11.96 -0.40 -13.66
CA SER A 170 -10.69 -0.58 -12.97
C SER A 170 -9.50 0.07 -13.69
N ILE A 171 -9.53 0.21 -15.03
CA ILE A 171 -8.40 0.69 -15.84
C ILE A 171 -8.00 2.12 -15.44
N ASN A 172 -8.96 3.04 -15.32
CA ASN A 172 -8.73 4.42 -14.87
C ASN A 172 -9.32 4.70 -13.47
N GLY A 173 -9.79 3.66 -12.79
CA GLY A 173 -10.38 3.72 -11.46
C GLY A 173 -11.65 4.57 -11.41
N TRP A 174 -12.61 4.32 -12.30
CA TRP A 174 -13.91 4.97 -12.32
C TRP A 174 -14.77 4.58 -11.11
N ASP A 175 -15.55 5.53 -10.58
CA ASP A 175 -16.57 5.28 -9.56
C ASP A 175 -17.73 4.40 -10.06
N ASP A 176 -18.64 4.00 -9.18
CA ASP A 176 -19.77 3.11 -9.53
C ASP A 176 -20.77 3.71 -10.51
N ALA A 177 -20.81 5.04 -10.61
CA ALA A 177 -21.60 5.74 -11.62
C ALA A 177 -20.86 5.89 -12.96
N GLY A 178 -19.57 5.57 -13.02
CA GLY A 178 -18.72 5.85 -14.19
C GLY A 178 -18.58 7.34 -14.50
N ALA A 179 -18.79 8.22 -13.53
CA ALA A 179 -18.85 9.67 -13.70
C ALA A 179 -17.52 10.34 -13.35
N ARG A 180 -16.74 9.77 -12.44
CA ARG A 180 -15.49 10.38 -11.96
C ARG A 180 -14.35 9.36 -11.99
N PRO A 181 -13.25 9.65 -12.70
CA PRO A 181 -12.10 8.78 -12.67
C PRO A 181 -11.16 9.15 -11.52
N ARG A 182 -10.49 8.14 -10.97
CA ARG A 182 -9.34 8.34 -10.08
C ARG A 182 -8.12 8.82 -10.85
N ASN A 183 -7.89 8.33 -12.06
CA ASN A 183 -6.77 8.82 -12.86
C ASN A 183 -6.93 10.29 -13.26
N ARG A 184 -6.09 11.16 -12.70
CA ARG A 184 -6.07 12.60 -13.01
C ARG A 184 -5.18 12.93 -14.20
N ASP A 185 -4.25 12.05 -14.56
CA ASP A 185 -3.37 12.26 -15.71
C ASP A 185 -4.16 12.13 -17.02
N LEU A 186 -4.07 13.16 -17.87
CA LEU A 186 -4.73 13.13 -19.17
C LEU A 186 -4.12 12.09 -20.10
N HIS A 187 -2.83 11.76 -19.97
CA HIS A 187 -2.17 10.74 -20.80
C HIS A 187 -2.70 9.33 -20.54
N GLY A 188 -3.45 9.10 -19.45
CA GLY A 188 -4.17 7.86 -19.19
C GLY A 188 -5.42 7.64 -20.06
N TYR A 189 -5.76 8.58 -20.92
CA TYR A 189 -6.89 8.50 -21.85
C TYR A 189 -6.39 8.64 -23.29
N LEU A 190 -7.10 8.06 -24.26
CA LEU A 190 -6.75 8.18 -25.68
C LEU A 190 -7.28 9.47 -26.33
N ARG A 191 -8.24 10.11 -25.67
CA ARG A 191 -8.77 11.42 -26.04
C ARG A 191 -9.05 12.22 -24.77
N PRO A 192 -8.88 13.56 -24.79
CA PRO A 192 -9.30 14.41 -23.66
C PRO A 192 -10.78 14.22 -23.30
N LEU A 193 -11.62 13.90 -24.28
CA LEU A 193 -13.05 13.61 -24.08
C LEU A 193 -13.29 12.37 -23.20
N GLY A 194 -12.41 11.37 -23.26
CA GLY A 194 -12.55 10.12 -22.51
C GLY A 194 -12.53 10.32 -20.99
N LYS A 195 -11.86 11.36 -20.50
CA LYS A 195 -11.86 11.73 -19.07
C LYS A 195 -13.24 12.17 -18.54
N GLY A 196 -14.20 12.43 -19.43
CA GLY A 196 -15.53 12.91 -19.04
C GLY A 196 -16.41 11.86 -18.36
N SER A 197 -16.30 10.58 -18.76
CA SER A 197 -17.05 9.46 -18.16
C SER A 197 -16.47 8.12 -18.60
N ALA A 198 -16.76 7.05 -17.85
CA ALA A 198 -16.37 5.68 -18.21
C ALA A 198 -16.89 5.29 -19.61
N HIS A 199 -18.10 5.73 -19.96
CA HIS A 199 -18.69 5.60 -21.29
C HIS A 199 -17.82 6.24 -22.37
N LEU A 200 -17.43 7.52 -22.18
CA LEU A 200 -16.61 8.21 -23.17
C LEU A 200 -15.19 7.63 -23.23
N ASP A 201 -14.63 7.18 -22.11
CA ASP A 201 -13.35 6.46 -22.08
C ASP A 201 -13.44 5.17 -22.91
N PHE A 202 -14.51 4.40 -22.75
CA PHE A 202 -14.79 3.18 -23.50
C PHE A 202 -14.89 3.45 -25.00
N VAL A 203 -15.78 4.36 -25.39
CA VAL A 203 -16.03 4.69 -26.80
C VAL A 203 -14.75 5.20 -27.47
N THR A 204 -14.04 6.13 -26.82
CA THR A 204 -12.81 6.70 -27.40
C THR A 204 -11.64 5.71 -27.40
N SER A 205 -11.65 4.72 -26.51
CA SER A 205 -10.68 3.61 -26.55
C SER A 205 -10.98 2.64 -27.69
N ALA A 206 -12.25 2.29 -27.87
CA ALA A 206 -12.69 1.42 -28.96
C ALA A 206 -12.44 2.05 -30.34
N GLU A 207 -12.58 3.37 -30.48
CA GLU A 207 -12.15 4.10 -31.69
C GLU A 207 -10.70 3.78 -32.07
N ALA A 208 -9.79 3.80 -31.09
CA ALA A 208 -8.38 3.54 -31.33
C ALA A 208 -8.09 2.05 -31.54
N PHE A 209 -8.84 1.18 -30.87
CA PHE A 209 -8.74 -0.28 -31.01
C PHE A 209 -9.11 -0.74 -32.42
N PHE A 210 -10.25 -0.29 -32.96
CA PHE A 210 -10.70 -0.69 -34.30
C PHE A 210 -9.92 0.00 -35.42
N PHE A 211 -9.50 1.24 -35.22
CA PHE A 211 -8.74 2.01 -36.20
C PHE A 211 -7.48 2.58 -35.55
N ARG A 212 -6.37 1.85 -35.67
CA ARG A 212 -5.08 2.22 -35.06
C ARG A 212 -4.26 3.10 -36.00
N GLU A 213 -3.38 3.90 -35.42
CA GLU A 213 -2.40 4.67 -36.18
C GLU A 213 -1.46 3.75 -36.97
N GLU A 214 -1.00 2.65 -36.36
CA GLU A 214 -0.11 1.66 -36.98
C GLU A 214 -0.70 0.96 -38.22
N ASP A 215 -2.01 0.68 -38.22
CA ASP A 215 -2.68 -0.01 -39.34
C ASP A 215 -2.57 0.82 -40.64
N LEU A 216 -2.70 2.15 -40.54
CA LEU A 216 -2.58 3.03 -41.70
C LEU A 216 -1.15 3.08 -42.25
N ILE A 217 -0.15 3.01 -41.38
CA ILE A 217 1.27 3.03 -41.75
C ILE A 217 1.68 1.70 -42.38
N GLU A 218 1.14 0.58 -41.88
CA GLU A 218 1.36 -0.74 -42.46
C GLU A 218 0.74 -0.86 -43.85
N LEU A 219 -0.48 -0.34 -44.04
CA LEU A 219 -1.15 -0.29 -45.33
C LEU A 219 -0.41 0.58 -46.36
N ASP A 220 0.11 1.73 -45.93
CA ASP A 220 0.90 2.63 -46.77
C ASP A 220 1.97 3.36 -45.93
N PRO A 221 3.25 2.94 -46.02
CA PRO A 221 4.34 3.55 -45.27
C PRO A 221 4.53 5.05 -45.52
N GLN A 222 4.05 5.59 -46.65
CA GLN A 222 4.12 7.02 -46.95
C GLN A 222 3.19 7.87 -46.07
N LEU A 223 2.21 7.23 -45.42
CA LEU A 223 1.32 7.89 -44.46
C LEU A 223 2.01 8.13 -43.11
N GLY A 224 3.14 7.47 -42.85
CA GLY A 224 3.96 7.61 -41.66
C GLY A 224 4.86 8.86 -41.68
N THR A 225 5.33 9.26 -40.50
CA THR A 225 6.38 10.27 -40.32
C THR A 225 7.64 9.64 -39.73
N PRO A 226 8.81 10.31 -39.78
CA PRO A 226 10.04 9.81 -39.17
C PRO A 226 9.99 9.65 -37.64
N VAL A 227 8.93 10.15 -36.98
CA VAL A 227 8.71 10.04 -35.53
C VAL A 227 8.09 8.69 -35.16
N TYR A 228 7.57 7.93 -36.12
CA TYR A 228 6.98 6.61 -35.88
C TYR A 228 7.99 5.64 -35.23
N SER A 229 7.51 4.93 -34.22
CA SER A 229 8.22 3.85 -33.53
C SER A 229 7.23 2.71 -33.29
N PRO A 230 7.59 1.44 -33.58
CA PRO A 230 6.76 0.27 -33.25
C PRO A 230 6.40 0.22 -31.75
N ASP A 231 7.31 0.68 -30.90
CA ASP A 231 7.13 0.71 -29.45
C ASP A 231 6.04 1.73 -29.00
N LEU A 232 5.81 2.80 -29.77
CA LEU A 232 4.85 3.90 -29.46
C LEU A 232 3.42 3.62 -29.96
N THR A 233 3.16 2.43 -30.51
CA THR A 233 1.87 2.06 -31.13
C THR A 233 0.78 1.84 -30.09
N PHE A 234 -0.51 1.84 -30.50
CA PHE A 234 -1.60 1.48 -29.57
C PHE A 234 -1.37 0.08 -28.99
N SER A 235 -0.98 -0.86 -29.86
CA SER A 235 -0.81 -2.28 -29.51
C SER A 235 0.34 -2.53 -28.51
N CYS A 236 1.38 -1.69 -28.51
CA CYS A 236 2.52 -1.78 -27.58
C CYS A 236 2.43 -0.86 -26.36
N GLN A 237 1.35 -0.09 -26.25
CA GLN A 237 1.17 0.89 -25.19
C GLN A 237 -0.11 0.69 -24.38
N GLU A 238 -1.12 0.00 -24.91
CA GLU A 238 -2.45 -0.14 -24.31
C GLU A 238 -2.85 -1.62 -24.16
N PHE A 239 -1.93 -2.47 -23.69
CA PHE A 239 -2.12 -3.92 -23.50
C PHE A 239 -3.43 -4.27 -22.75
N THR A 240 -3.67 -3.64 -21.60
CA THR A 240 -4.85 -3.88 -20.76
C THR A 240 -6.14 -3.50 -21.49
N ARG A 241 -6.17 -2.33 -22.17
CA ARG A 241 -7.35 -1.92 -22.94
C ARG A 241 -7.59 -2.83 -24.13
N ASN A 242 -6.53 -3.20 -24.83
CA ASN A 242 -6.59 -4.06 -25.99
C ASN A 242 -7.18 -5.43 -25.61
N ARG A 243 -6.69 -6.04 -24.53
CA ARG A 243 -7.24 -7.28 -23.97
C ARG A 243 -8.69 -7.14 -23.54
N VAL A 244 -9.01 -6.17 -22.68
CA VAL A 244 -10.38 -6.00 -22.15
C VAL A 244 -11.39 -5.73 -23.26
N LEU A 245 -11.04 -4.93 -24.28
CA LEU A 245 -11.91 -4.70 -25.44
C LEU A 245 -12.09 -5.97 -26.26
N ALA A 246 -11.01 -6.71 -26.53
CA ALA A 246 -11.08 -7.98 -27.23
C ALA A 246 -12.00 -8.97 -26.52
N ASP A 247 -11.87 -9.11 -25.20
CA ASP A 247 -12.68 -10.02 -24.39
C ASP A 247 -14.17 -9.62 -24.41
N PHE A 248 -14.49 -8.33 -24.27
CA PHE A 248 -15.90 -7.89 -24.36
C PHE A 248 -16.52 -8.19 -25.72
N PHE A 249 -15.79 -8.03 -26.81
CA PHE A 249 -16.31 -8.37 -28.12
C PHE A 249 -16.36 -9.88 -28.35
N ASP A 250 -15.44 -10.65 -27.76
CA ASP A 250 -15.49 -12.11 -27.74
C ASP A 250 -16.75 -12.62 -26.99
N ASP A 251 -17.11 -11.96 -25.88
CA ASP A 251 -18.34 -12.26 -25.12
C ASP A 251 -19.62 -11.94 -25.91
N LEU A 252 -19.61 -10.88 -26.72
CA LEU A 252 -20.75 -10.48 -27.56
C LEU A 252 -20.90 -11.35 -28.81
N ASP A 253 -19.80 -11.63 -29.50
CA ASP A 253 -19.74 -12.46 -30.70
C ASP A 253 -18.32 -13.05 -30.87
N PRO A 254 -18.10 -14.35 -30.58
CA PRO A 254 -16.78 -14.97 -30.72
C PRO A 254 -16.17 -14.91 -32.13
N GLN A 255 -16.96 -14.60 -33.16
CA GLN A 255 -16.50 -14.44 -34.54
C GLN A 255 -16.33 -12.97 -34.95
N TRP A 256 -16.42 -12.02 -34.02
CA TRP A 256 -16.42 -10.58 -34.31
C TRP A 256 -15.22 -10.12 -35.13
N ARG A 257 -14.06 -10.80 -35.02
CA ARG A 257 -12.84 -10.47 -35.75
C ARG A 257 -12.97 -10.72 -37.26
N GLN A 258 -13.83 -11.65 -37.70
CA GLN A 258 -13.94 -12.03 -39.10
C GLN A 258 -14.40 -10.85 -39.97
N GLY A 259 -13.61 -10.53 -41.00
CA GLY A 259 -13.90 -9.41 -41.91
C GLY A 259 -13.60 -8.01 -41.33
N THR A 260 -13.03 -7.93 -40.13
CA THR A 260 -12.53 -6.68 -39.54
C THR A 260 -11.04 -6.51 -39.78
N TRP A 261 -10.50 -5.33 -39.46
CA TRP A 261 -9.04 -5.12 -39.45
C TRP A 261 -8.31 -5.88 -38.34
N ARG A 262 -9.04 -6.57 -37.44
CA ARG A 262 -8.49 -7.39 -36.35
C ARG A 262 -8.49 -8.89 -36.67
N ALA A 263 -8.88 -9.28 -37.89
CA ALA A 263 -8.97 -10.68 -38.31
C ALA A 263 -7.64 -11.45 -38.14
N ASP A 264 -6.53 -10.76 -38.42
CA ASP A 264 -5.17 -11.33 -38.43
C ASP A 264 -4.32 -10.82 -37.25
N ASP A 265 -4.94 -10.20 -36.23
CA ASP A 265 -4.20 -9.73 -35.06
C ASP A 265 -3.54 -10.92 -34.34
N PRO A 266 -2.25 -10.82 -33.96
CA PRO A 266 -1.57 -11.88 -33.24
C PRO A 266 -2.07 -11.98 -31.80
N ALA A 267 -1.91 -13.16 -31.18
CA ALA A 267 -2.17 -13.35 -29.75
C ALA A 267 -1.30 -12.45 -28.85
N THR A 268 -0.08 -12.14 -29.31
CA THR A 268 0.85 -11.22 -28.64
C THR A 268 1.54 -10.35 -29.69
N TYR A 269 1.57 -9.04 -29.47
CA TYR A 269 2.27 -8.10 -30.34
C TYR A 269 3.77 -8.09 -30.05
N ASP A 270 4.60 -8.03 -31.09
CA ASP A 270 6.05 -7.85 -30.95
C ASP A 270 6.31 -6.39 -30.58
N CYS A 271 6.62 -6.17 -29.30
CA CYS A 271 6.87 -4.86 -28.71
C CYS A 271 8.29 -4.81 -28.15
N PRO A 272 9.31 -4.54 -28.98
CA PRO A 272 10.71 -4.73 -28.61
C PRO A 272 11.14 -4.02 -27.32
N ALA A 273 10.65 -2.81 -27.03
CA ALA A 273 10.95 -2.10 -25.79
C ALA A 273 10.28 -2.74 -24.57
N PHE A 274 9.04 -3.22 -24.71
CA PHE A 274 8.36 -3.95 -23.66
C PHE A 274 9.03 -5.29 -23.41
N GLU A 275 9.32 -6.09 -24.45
CA GLU A 275 9.94 -7.41 -24.28
C GLU A 275 11.33 -7.32 -23.64
N ARG A 276 12.15 -6.33 -24.02
CA ARG A 276 13.45 -6.08 -23.38
C ARG A 276 13.32 -5.64 -21.92
N TRP A 277 12.28 -4.88 -21.60
CA TRP A 277 12.02 -4.37 -20.26
C TRP A 277 11.44 -5.46 -19.34
N ALA A 278 10.45 -6.21 -19.83
CA ALA A 278 9.78 -7.27 -19.10
C ALA A 278 10.70 -8.46 -18.87
N ASP A 279 11.56 -8.78 -19.86
CA ASP A 279 12.57 -9.85 -19.79
C ASP A 279 11.98 -11.17 -19.24
N VAL A 280 10.84 -11.56 -19.82
CA VAL A 280 10.00 -12.66 -19.32
C VAL A 280 10.76 -13.98 -19.26
N ASP A 281 11.70 -14.21 -20.17
CA ASP A 281 12.51 -15.44 -20.22
C ASP A 281 13.40 -15.62 -18.98
N ASN A 282 13.92 -14.51 -18.45
CA ASN A 282 14.73 -14.53 -17.24
C ASN A 282 13.90 -14.31 -15.97
N LEU A 283 12.60 -14.08 -16.06
CA LEU A 283 11.76 -13.80 -14.89
C LEU A 283 11.71 -15.00 -13.93
N MET A 284 11.92 -14.72 -12.63
CA MET A 284 11.78 -15.69 -11.54
C MET A 284 10.40 -15.63 -10.89
N GLY A 285 9.82 -14.44 -10.77
CA GLY A 285 8.52 -14.22 -10.15
C GLY A 285 8.29 -12.75 -9.76
N VAL A 286 7.13 -12.49 -9.16
CA VAL A 286 6.77 -11.17 -8.62
C VAL A 286 6.41 -11.34 -7.16
N ASP A 287 6.97 -10.49 -6.30
CA ASP A 287 6.73 -10.51 -4.87
C ASP A 287 6.08 -9.21 -4.40
N VAL A 288 5.24 -9.30 -3.38
CA VAL A 288 4.81 -8.15 -2.59
C VAL A 288 5.80 -7.95 -1.45
N LEU A 289 6.43 -6.78 -1.39
CA LEU A 289 7.27 -6.41 -0.26
C LEU A 289 6.46 -5.60 0.75
N PHE A 290 6.49 -6.00 2.01
CA PHE A 290 5.96 -5.20 3.11
C PHE A 290 7.11 -4.59 3.91
N ALA A 291 7.17 -3.26 3.92
CA ALA A 291 8.07 -2.51 4.76
C ALA A 291 7.41 -2.18 6.09
N ALA A 292 7.98 -2.68 7.18
CA ALA A 292 7.49 -2.48 8.54
C ALA A 292 7.31 -0.99 8.89
N GLU A 293 6.39 -0.69 9.79
CA GLU A 293 6.09 0.66 10.27
C GLU A 293 7.23 1.29 11.08
N ARG A 294 7.20 2.62 11.18
CA ARG A 294 8.14 3.39 11.98
C ARG A 294 7.53 4.53 12.78
N THR A 295 8.18 4.80 13.89
CA THR A 295 7.69 5.69 14.95
C THR A 295 8.18 7.11 14.87
N ASP A 296 9.34 7.31 14.27
CA ASP A 296 9.97 8.60 14.06
C ASP A 296 9.58 9.23 12.70
N ARG A 297 8.83 8.50 11.88
CA ARG A 297 8.38 8.90 10.54
C ARG A 297 6.86 8.75 10.41
N PRO A 298 6.07 9.82 10.64
CA PRO A 298 4.60 9.80 10.57
C PRO A 298 4.02 9.25 9.26
N GLU A 299 4.74 9.46 8.15
CA GLU A 299 4.41 8.96 6.81
C GLU A 299 4.41 7.43 6.70
N SER A 300 5.00 6.72 7.67
CA SER A 300 5.20 5.28 7.66
C SER A 300 4.56 4.56 8.86
N LEU A 301 3.63 5.20 9.58
CA LEU A 301 3.01 4.67 10.81
C LEU A 301 2.29 3.32 10.64
N PHE A 302 1.88 2.97 9.42
CA PHE A 302 1.12 1.75 9.13
C PHE A 302 1.86 0.78 8.18
N GLY A 303 3.13 1.04 7.92
CA GLY A 303 3.94 0.31 6.96
C GLY A 303 3.68 0.72 5.51
N HIS A 304 4.32 0.04 4.57
CA HIS A 304 4.21 0.32 3.13
C HIS A 304 4.26 -0.98 2.31
N LEU A 305 3.52 -1.04 1.19
CA LEU A 305 3.59 -2.16 0.25
C LEU A 305 4.29 -1.73 -1.04
N LEU A 306 5.19 -2.58 -1.52
CA LEU A 306 5.91 -2.44 -2.78
C LEU A 306 5.74 -3.71 -3.63
N ILE A 307 5.96 -3.60 -4.94
CA ILE A 307 6.07 -4.75 -5.84
C ILE A 307 7.52 -4.94 -6.24
N HIS A 308 8.03 -6.16 -6.11
CA HIS A 308 9.36 -6.55 -6.55
C HIS A 308 9.27 -7.52 -7.72
N VAL A 309 9.87 -7.18 -8.85
CA VAL A 309 9.94 -8.03 -10.03
C VAL A 309 11.32 -8.67 -10.09
N ARG A 310 11.39 -9.99 -9.93
CA ARG A 310 12.65 -10.73 -9.83
C ARG A 310 13.03 -11.39 -11.13
N HIS A 311 14.30 -11.26 -11.49
CA HIS A 311 14.90 -11.91 -12.67
C HIS A 311 16.07 -12.79 -12.26
N ARG A 312 16.36 -13.82 -13.04
CA ARG A 312 17.55 -14.66 -12.91
C ARG A 312 18.76 -13.80 -13.23
N SER A 313 19.78 -13.89 -12.40
CA SER A 313 21.04 -13.18 -12.58
C SER A 313 21.81 -13.76 -13.78
N ALA A 314 21.57 -13.23 -14.98
CA ALA A 314 22.26 -13.66 -16.21
C ALA A 314 23.38 -12.67 -16.65
N GLU A 315 23.41 -11.44 -16.14
CA GLU A 315 24.40 -10.43 -16.56
C GLU A 315 24.93 -9.58 -15.38
N LEU A 316 26.17 -9.09 -15.49
CA LEU A 316 26.86 -8.23 -14.51
C LEU A 316 26.10 -6.92 -14.16
N PHE A 317 25.13 -6.51 -14.98
CA PHE A 317 24.26 -5.35 -14.78
C PHE A 317 22.82 -5.70 -14.37
N ARG A 318 22.50 -6.99 -14.23
CA ARG A 318 21.27 -7.57 -13.65
C ARG A 318 21.64 -8.56 -12.55
N SER A 319 22.59 -8.20 -11.69
CA SER A 319 22.94 -8.99 -10.51
C SER A 319 21.87 -8.88 -9.43
N GLN A 320 21.84 -9.86 -8.51
CA GLN A 320 21.03 -9.79 -7.29
C GLN A 320 21.21 -8.41 -6.64
N GLY A 321 20.10 -7.70 -6.42
CA GLY A 321 20.11 -6.33 -5.91
C GLY A 321 19.87 -5.21 -6.93
N PHE A 322 19.88 -5.46 -8.24
CA PHE A 322 19.46 -4.46 -9.25
C PHE A 322 18.07 -4.73 -9.84
N GLU A 323 17.36 -5.71 -9.30
CA GLU A 323 15.98 -6.04 -9.63
C GLU A 323 15.05 -4.84 -9.41
N TYR A 324 13.98 -4.75 -10.20
CA TYR A 324 13.08 -3.61 -10.17
C TYR A 324 12.11 -3.71 -8.99
N VAL A 325 12.08 -2.66 -8.17
CA VAL A 325 11.08 -2.50 -7.11
C VAL A 325 10.25 -1.27 -7.41
N TYR A 326 8.94 -1.45 -7.38
CA TYR A 326 7.98 -0.40 -7.64
C TYR A 326 7.22 -0.04 -6.37
N GLN A 327 7.09 1.26 -6.12
CA GLN A 327 6.32 1.78 -5.00
C GLN A 327 5.26 2.77 -5.48
N PHE A 328 4.12 2.79 -4.81
CA PHE A 328 3.09 3.79 -5.07
C PHE A 328 3.11 4.83 -3.95
N GLY A 329 3.70 5.98 -4.24
CA GLY A 329 3.98 7.03 -3.25
C GLY A 329 3.30 8.34 -3.59
N ALA A 330 2.91 9.09 -2.55
CA ALA A 330 2.48 10.47 -2.68
C ALA A 330 3.65 11.35 -3.16
N VAL A 331 3.37 12.25 -4.10
CA VAL A 331 4.29 13.31 -4.52
C VAL A 331 3.97 14.55 -3.71
N THR A 332 4.93 15.00 -2.92
CA THR A 332 4.82 16.19 -2.06
C THR A 332 5.89 17.22 -2.42
N ASP A 333 5.68 18.45 -1.96
CA ASP A 333 6.76 19.45 -1.96
C ASP A 333 7.90 18.96 -1.07
N SER A 334 9.15 19.22 -1.46
CA SER A 334 10.33 18.75 -0.70
C SER A 334 10.40 19.33 0.72
N ASP A 335 9.81 20.50 0.96
CA ASP A 335 9.82 21.21 2.25
C ASP A 335 8.43 21.30 2.91
N ILE A 336 7.54 20.33 2.61
CA ILE A 336 6.20 20.31 3.18
C ILE A 336 6.22 20.25 4.71
N HIS A 337 5.46 21.13 5.36
CA HIS A 337 5.35 21.16 6.81
C HIS A 337 4.60 19.90 7.34
N PRO A 338 5.06 19.23 8.42
CA PRO A 338 4.46 17.97 8.90
C PRO A 338 2.94 18.04 9.18
N LEU A 339 2.46 19.13 9.78
CA LEU A 339 1.01 19.30 10.01
C LEU A 339 0.23 19.40 8.70
N ARG A 340 0.76 20.13 7.70
CA ARG A 340 0.15 20.25 6.37
C ARG A 340 0.15 18.88 5.68
N PHE A 341 1.23 18.13 5.80
CA PHE A 341 1.36 16.77 5.28
C PHE A 341 0.25 15.84 5.81
N VAL A 342 0.01 15.83 7.13
CA VAL A 342 -1.06 15.02 7.72
C VAL A 342 -2.45 15.48 7.26
N LEU A 343 -2.74 16.79 7.34
CA LEU A 343 -4.06 17.32 6.99
C LEU A 343 -4.40 17.11 5.50
N GLU A 344 -3.47 17.42 4.61
CA GLU A 344 -3.65 17.19 3.17
C GLU A 344 -3.70 15.69 2.84
N GLY A 345 -2.90 14.85 3.51
CA GLY A 345 -2.93 13.40 3.33
C GLY A 345 -4.25 12.74 3.77
N MET A 346 -4.87 13.25 4.85
CA MET A 346 -6.21 12.83 5.28
C MET A 346 -7.30 13.35 4.35
N ALA A 347 -7.13 14.55 3.77
CA ALA A 347 -8.09 15.16 2.85
C ALA A 347 -7.95 14.72 1.39
N GLY A 348 -6.90 13.97 1.05
CA GLY A 348 -6.62 13.51 -0.33
C GLY A 348 -5.99 14.57 -1.24
N GLY A 349 -5.24 15.51 -0.65
CA GLY A 349 -4.63 16.65 -1.36
C GLY A 349 -3.43 16.29 -2.23
N PHE A 350 -2.88 15.08 -2.10
CA PHE A 350 -1.70 14.66 -2.87
C PHE A 350 -2.07 13.88 -4.12
N LEU A 351 -1.21 13.98 -5.13
CA LEU A 351 -1.18 13.02 -6.23
C LEU A 351 -0.13 11.97 -5.92
N ALA A 352 -0.41 10.72 -6.28
CA ALA A 352 0.54 9.63 -6.20
C ALA A 352 0.87 9.08 -7.57
N VAL A 353 2.10 8.60 -7.65
CA VAL A 353 2.71 8.04 -8.86
C VAL A 353 3.37 6.71 -8.54
N PHE A 354 3.60 5.91 -9.57
CA PHE A 354 4.23 4.60 -9.46
C PHE A 354 5.74 4.72 -9.66
N ASP A 355 6.49 4.88 -8.58
CA ASP A 355 7.91 5.13 -8.65
C ASP A 355 8.74 3.84 -8.81
N LEU A 356 9.75 3.90 -9.68
CA LEU A 356 10.65 2.79 -9.98
C LEU A 356 11.97 2.99 -9.26
N SER A 357 12.35 2.01 -8.46
CA SER A 357 13.65 1.89 -7.81
C SER A 357 14.31 0.56 -8.14
N THR A 358 15.53 0.38 -7.65
CA THR A 358 16.21 -0.92 -7.63
C THR A 358 16.11 -1.52 -6.25
N PHE A 359 16.21 -2.84 -6.13
CA PHE A 359 16.23 -3.50 -4.82
C PHE A 359 17.35 -2.94 -3.92
N ARG A 360 18.53 -2.62 -4.46
CA ARG A 360 19.63 -1.96 -3.73
C ARG A 360 19.29 -0.53 -3.32
N GLY A 361 18.54 0.21 -4.14
CA GLY A 361 18.01 1.51 -3.77
C GLY A 361 17.04 1.39 -2.59
N ILE A 362 16.14 0.42 -2.65
CA ILE A 362 15.20 0.12 -1.56
C ILE A 362 15.92 -0.39 -0.30
N ASP A 363 16.96 -1.22 -0.43
CA ASP A 363 17.80 -1.64 0.70
C ASP A 363 18.46 -0.44 1.37
N ARG A 364 19.09 0.44 0.59
CA ARG A 364 19.68 1.66 1.15
C ARG A 364 18.64 2.53 1.85
N THR A 365 17.52 2.84 1.19
CA THR A 365 16.49 3.72 1.76
C THR A 365 15.78 3.06 2.94
N TYR A 366 15.15 1.91 2.75
CA TYR A 366 14.31 1.30 3.77
C TYR A 366 15.12 0.58 4.84
N LEU A 367 16.12 -0.25 4.49
CA LEU A 367 16.80 -1.09 5.47
C LEU A 367 17.93 -0.35 6.21
N GLN A 368 18.66 0.52 5.52
CA GLN A 368 19.83 1.21 6.10
C GLN A 368 19.48 2.60 6.64
N LEU A 369 18.77 3.44 5.88
CA LEU A 369 18.44 4.80 6.33
C LEU A 369 17.20 4.80 7.22
N GLU A 370 16.14 4.15 6.78
CA GLU A 370 14.91 4.07 7.56
C GLU A 370 14.95 2.95 8.58
N GLN A 371 15.84 1.96 8.52
CA GLN A 371 15.90 0.85 9.49
C GLN A 371 14.61 0.02 9.57
N ARG A 372 13.96 -0.19 8.43
CA ARG A 372 12.70 -0.94 8.27
C ARG A 372 12.97 -2.32 7.69
N THR A 373 12.65 -3.36 8.45
CA THR A 373 12.69 -4.73 7.92
C THR A 373 11.67 -4.89 6.79
N LEU A 374 12.09 -5.51 5.69
CA LEU A 374 11.26 -5.83 4.54
C LEU A 374 10.88 -7.29 4.57
N ARG A 375 9.62 -7.59 4.29
CA ARG A 375 9.11 -8.96 4.17
C ARG A 375 8.71 -9.22 2.74
N ARG A 376 9.11 -10.37 2.23
CA ARG A 376 8.86 -10.73 0.83
C ARG A 376 7.80 -11.81 0.77
N TYR A 377 6.67 -11.50 0.17
CA TYR A 377 5.57 -12.43 -0.06
C TYR A 377 5.46 -12.75 -1.55
N PRO A 378 5.88 -13.94 -2.01
CA PRO A 378 5.78 -14.32 -3.41
C PRO A 378 4.33 -14.39 -3.86
N LEU A 379 4.04 -13.97 -5.10
CA LEU A 379 2.74 -14.16 -5.73
C LEU A 379 2.75 -15.43 -6.58
N ALA A 380 1.82 -16.34 -6.30
CA ALA A 380 1.57 -17.56 -7.07
C ALA A 380 0.78 -17.25 -8.35
N LEU A 381 1.41 -16.53 -9.29
CA LEU A 381 0.79 -16.17 -10.58
C LEU A 381 1.16 -17.19 -11.66
N SER A 382 0.21 -17.47 -12.57
CA SER A 382 0.52 -18.18 -13.81
C SER A 382 1.39 -17.32 -14.74
N LYS A 383 2.11 -17.92 -15.70
CA LYS A 383 2.94 -17.17 -16.67
C LYS A 383 2.14 -16.08 -17.40
N GLN A 384 0.89 -16.37 -17.74
CA GLN A 384 0.00 -15.41 -18.39
C GLN A 384 -0.36 -14.26 -17.44
N GLN A 385 -0.78 -14.56 -16.22
CA GLN A 385 -1.11 -13.54 -15.22
C GLN A 385 0.11 -12.67 -14.87
N THR A 386 1.30 -13.27 -14.76
CA THR A 386 2.55 -12.52 -14.56
C THR A 386 2.82 -11.56 -15.72
N ARG A 387 2.67 -12.01 -16.97
CA ARG A 387 2.82 -11.13 -18.13
C ARG A 387 1.82 -9.98 -18.11
N GLN A 388 0.55 -10.26 -17.82
CA GLN A 388 -0.50 -9.24 -17.71
C GLN A 388 -0.22 -8.23 -16.59
N LEU A 389 0.35 -8.66 -15.48
CA LEU A 389 0.79 -7.78 -14.40
C LEU A 389 1.94 -6.87 -14.86
N LEU A 390 2.91 -7.39 -15.60
CA LEU A 390 4.02 -6.61 -16.17
C LEU A 390 3.52 -5.60 -17.22
N GLU A 391 2.61 -6.01 -18.12
CA GLU A 391 1.92 -5.12 -19.05
C GLU A 391 1.21 -3.97 -18.31
N ARG A 392 0.55 -4.30 -17.20
CA ARG A 392 -0.14 -3.30 -16.39
C ARG A 392 0.84 -2.34 -15.70
N ILE A 393 1.94 -2.85 -15.15
CA ILE A 393 3.02 -2.04 -14.57
C ILE A 393 3.60 -1.08 -15.62
N TRP A 394 3.84 -1.57 -16.84
CA TRP A 394 4.33 -0.77 -17.96
C TRP A 394 3.41 0.42 -18.26
N GLU A 395 2.10 0.21 -18.30
CA GLU A 395 1.11 1.28 -18.52
C GLU A 395 1.06 2.28 -17.36
N VAL A 396 1.01 1.76 -16.13
CA VAL A 396 0.84 2.55 -14.90
C VAL A 396 2.01 3.50 -14.70
N GLU A 397 3.24 3.02 -14.87
CA GLU A 397 4.46 3.81 -14.69
C GLU A 397 4.45 5.11 -15.52
N ARG A 398 3.81 5.09 -16.69
CA ARG A 398 3.82 6.18 -17.69
C ARG A 398 2.62 7.12 -17.60
N ARG A 399 1.44 6.63 -17.18
CA ARG A 399 0.15 7.30 -17.49
C ARG A 399 -0.77 7.53 -16.30
N PHE A 400 -0.29 7.28 -15.09
CA PHE A 400 -1.13 7.28 -13.89
C PHE A 400 -0.68 8.34 -12.89
N ALA A 401 -1.61 9.23 -12.56
CA ALA A 401 -1.49 10.14 -11.42
C ALA A 401 -2.82 10.09 -10.66
N TYR A 402 -2.83 9.44 -9.51
CA TYR A 402 -4.06 9.17 -8.73
C TYR A 402 -4.11 10.06 -7.50
N PRO A 403 -5.28 10.46 -7.01
CA PRO A 403 -5.36 11.12 -5.72
C PRO A 403 -4.93 10.13 -4.61
N TYR A 404 -4.13 10.61 -3.67
CA TYR A 404 -3.60 9.80 -2.58
C TYR A 404 -4.26 10.19 -1.26
N PHE A 405 -5.03 9.28 -0.68
CA PHE A 405 -5.66 9.41 0.62
C PHE A 405 -5.06 8.39 1.57
N PHE A 406 -4.61 8.82 2.75
CA PHE A 406 -3.96 7.91 3.71
C PHE A 406 -4.86 6.75 4.15
N THR A 407 -6.18 6.95 4.16
CA THR A 407 -7.17 5.98 4.65
C THR A 407 -7.68 5.03 3.56
N THR A 408 -8.00 5.54 2.37
CA THR A 408 -8.83 4.81 1.39
C THR A 408 -8.15 4.57 0.04
N HIS A 409 -7.24 5.46 -0.36
CA HIS A 409 -6.61 5.47 -1.68
C HIS A 409 -5.10 5.66 -1.53
N ASN A 410 -4.46 4.67 -0.94
CA ASN A 410 -3.04 4.65 -0.61
C ASN A 410 -2.31 3.50 -1.36
N CYS A 411 -1.03 3.32 -1.04
CA CYS A 411 -0.18 2.24 -1.55
C CYS A 411 -0.82 0.84 -1.49
N ALA A 412 -1.57 0.54 -0.42
CA ALA A 412 -2.17 -0.76 -0.23
C ALA A 412 -3.39 -0.96 -1.15
N SER A 413 -4.30 0.01 -1.21
CA SER A 413 -5.44 -0.04 -2.13
C SER A 413 -5.01 -0.10 -3.61
N PHE A 414 -3.91 0.59 -3.95
CA PHE A 414 -3.39 0.63 -5.30
C PHE A 414 -2.83 -0.73 -5.72
N LEU A 415 -2.18 -1.46 -4.79
CA LEU A 415 -1.71 -2.81 -5.06
C LEU A 415 -2.85 -3.75 -5.50
N ILE A 416 -4.02 -3.63 -4.85
CA ILE A 416 -5.23 -4.36 -5.23
C ILE A 416 -5.67 -3.96 -6.64
N ASP A 417 -5.71 -2.66 -6.95
CA ASP A 417 -6.06 -2.14 -8.28
C ASP A 417 -5.06 -2.56 -9.38
N LEU A 418 -3.79 -2.77 -9.02
CA LEU A 418 -2.73 -3.17 -9.93
C LEU A 418 -2.78 -4.67 -10.23
N ILE A 419 -2.98 -5.50 -9.21
CA ILE A 419 -3.01 -6.96 -9.35
C ILE A 419 -4.35 -7.44 -9.94
N GLY A 420 -5.48 -6.85 -9.52
CA GLY A 420 -6.83 -7.31 -9.90
C GLY A 420 -7.01 -7.57 -11.41
N PRO A 421 -6.67 -6.62 -12.30
CA PRO A 421 -6.80 -6.79 -13.75
C PRO A 421 -5.91 -7.87 -14.37
N ALA A 422 -4.86 -8.30 -13.67
CA ALA A 422 -3.96 -9.38 -14.11
C ALA A 422 -4.45 -10.76 -13.67
N LEU A 423 -5.44 -10.83 -12.76
CA LEU A 423 -6.07 -12.07 -12.33
C LEU A 423 -7.28 -12.46 -13.19
N ASP A 424 -7.64 -11.62 -14.17
CA ASP A 424 -8.77 -11.79 -15.08
C ASP A 424 -10.12 -12.09 -14.40
N ARG A 425 -10.41 -11.37 -13.30
CA ARG A 425 -11.63 -11.54 -12.51
C ARG A 425 -12.71 -10.53 -12.90
N GLU A 426 -13.96 -10.96 -12.93
CA GLU A 426 -15.11 -10.07 -13.13
C GLU A 426 -15.48 -9.27 -11.88
N GLU A 427 -15.18 -9.82 -10.70
CA GLU A 427 -15.45 -9.17 -9.42
C GLU A 427 -14.21 -8.46 -8.87
N PRO A 428 -14.40 -7.28 -8.24
CA PRO A 428 -13.32 -6.63 -7.52
C PRO A 428 -12.81 -7.55 -6.41
N LEU A 429 -11.50 -7.51 -6.19
CA LEU A 429 -10.94 -8.01 -4.94
C LEU A 429 -11.65 -7.30 -3.77
N PRO A 430 -11.88 -8.00 -2.64
CA PRO A 430 -12.55 -7.43 -1.48
C PRO A 430 -11.91 -6.10 -1.08
N ARG A 431 -12.72 -5.05 -0.94
CA ARG A 431 -12.27 -3.75 -0.46
C ARG A 431 -12.88 -3.48 0.90
N LYS A 432 -12.05 -3.03 1.82
CA LYS A 432 -12.53 -2.48 3.10
C LYS A 432 -12.55 -0.96 3.03
N VAL A 433 -13.33 -0.34 3.92
CA VAL A 433 -13.49 1.12 3.98
C VAL A 433 -12.16 1.82 4.20
N PHE A 434 -11.24 1.17 4.91
CA PHE A 434 -9.84 1.55 5.03
C PHE A 434 -8.98 0.47 4.40
N ALA A 435 -7.89 0.86 3.74
CA ALA A 435 -6.98 -0.08 3.08
C ALA A 435 -5.62 -0.01 3.77
N MET A 436 -5.44 -0.81 4.83
CA MET A 436 -4.15 -0.85 5.52
C MET A 436 -3.20 -1.83 4.82
N PRO A 437 -1.88 -1.56 4.76
CA PRO A 437 -0.89 -2.47 4.18
C PRO A 437 -1.02 -3.93 4.67
N THR A 438 -1.09 -4.10 5.98
CA THR A 438 -1.20 -5.42 6.62
C THR A 438 -2.52 -6.13 6.32
N GLU A 439 -3.60 -5.37 6.16
CA GLU A 439 -4.93 -5.88 5.79
C GLU A 439 -5.01 -6.32 4.33
N VAL A 440 -4.31 -5.62 3.43
CA VAL A 440 -4.21 -6.03 2.03
C VAL A 440 -3.45 -7.35 1.88
N LEU A 441 -2.43 -7.59 2.71
CA LEU A 441 -1.78 -8.90 2.76
C LEU A 441 -2.78 -10.00 3.16
N ASP A 442 -3.62 -9.77 4.18
CA ASP A 442 -4.68 -10.72 4.56
C ASP A 442 -5.70 -10.95 3.44
N ILE A 443 -6.05 -9.89 2.68
CA ILE A 443 -6.96 -9.99 1.52
C ILE A 443 -6.32 -10.86 0.44
N LEU A 444 -5.08 -10.56 0.02
CA LEU A 444 -4.37 -11.32 -1.02
C LEU A 444 -4.12 -12.77 -0.60
N ALA A 445 -3.83 -12.99 0.68
CA ALA A 445 -3.74 -14.32 1.28
C ALA A 445 -5.04 -15.12 1.21
N GLY A 446 -6.19 -14.43 1.27
CA GLY A 446 -7.51 -15.04 1.16
C GLY A 446 -7.97 -15.32 -0.28
N VAL A 447 -7.25 -14.81 -1.30
CA VAL A 447 -7.55 -15.07 -2.71
C VAL A 447 -6.91 -16.39 -3.11
N THR A 448 -7.69 -17.29 -3.72
CA THR A 448 -7.15 -18.52 -4.31
C THR A 448 -6.91 -18.33 -5.81
N THR A 449 -5.84 -18.97 -6.28
CA THR A 449 -5.49 -19.11 -7.69
C THR A 449 -6.39 -20.15 -8.36
N ASP A 450 -6.31 -20.26 -9.69
CA ASP A 450 -7.06 -21.26 -10.47
C ASP A 450 -6.69 -22.71 -10.09
N THR A 451 -5.50 -22.92 -9.51
CA THR A 451 -5.04 -24.22 -9.00
C THR A 451 -5.53 -24.52 -7.58
N GLY A 452 -6.21 -23.57 -6.93
CA GLY A 452 -6.72 -23.69 -5.56
C GLY A 452 -5.71 -23.34 -4.47
N GLU A 453 -4.49 -22.93 -4.83
CA GLU A 453 -3.48 -22.46 -3.87
C GLU A 453 -3.70 -20.98 -3.52
N PRO A 454 -3.33 -20.51 -2.32
CA PRO A 454 -3.34 -19.08 -1.99
C PRO A 454 -2.49 -18.25 -2.96
N LEU A 455 -3.01 -17.10 -3.39
CA LEU A 455 -2.32 -16.19 -4.31
C LEU A 455 -1.04 -15.63 -3.70
N LEU A 456 -1.11 -15.26 -2.42
CA LEU A 456 0.08 -14.92 -1.65
C LEU A 456 0.68 -16.24 -1.15
N SER A 457 2.00 -16.39 -1.18
CA SER A 457 2.70 -17.54 -0.57
C SER A 457 3.35 -17.14 0.75
N LYS A 458 3.71 -18.15 1.57
CA LYS A 458 4.50 -17.92 2.80
C LYS A 458 5.75 -17.12 2.45
N PRO A 459 6.13 -16.12 3.26
CA PRO A 459 7.31 -15.33 2.94
C PRO A 459 8.57 -16.21 2.86
N ASP A 460 9.36 -16.00 1.81
CA ASP A 460 10.59 -16.77 1.56
C ASP A 460 11.63 -16.53 2.68
N ALA A 461 11.94 -15.26 2.91
CA ALA A 461 12.87 -14.78 3.92
C ALA A 461 12.68 -13.26 4.15
N ASP A 462 12.73 -12.84 5.40
CA ASP A 462 12.79 -11.43 5.76
C ASP A 462 14.14 -10.84 5.35
N VAL A 463 14.11 -9.62 4.81
CA VAL A 463 15.30 -8.80 4.58
C VAL A 463 15.39 -7.84 5.76
N LEU A 464 16.32 -8.11 6.66
CA LEU A 464 16.34 -7.53 8.01
C LEU A 464 17.01 -6.16 8.01
N SER A 465 16.46 -5.20 8.77
CA SER A 465 17.14 -3.92 9.05
C SER A 465 18.37 -4.14 9.92
N ALA A 466 19.25 -3.12 10.04
CA ALA A 466 20.40 -3.22 10.93
C ALA A 466 19.96 -3.43 12.39
N GLU A 467 18.88 -2.76 12.81
CA GLU A 467 18.28 -2.95 14.12
C GLU A 467 17.80 -4.41 14.36
N GLU A 468 17.02 -4.99 13.44
CA GLU A 468 16.54 -6.37 13.61
C GLU A 468 17.70 -7.38 13.53
N ARG A 469 18.71 -7.16 12.67
CA ARG A 469 19.94 -7.97 12.66
C ARG A 469 20.67 -7.93 14.00
N ALA A 470 20.74 -6.77 14.64
CA ALA A 470 21.39 -6.65 15.93
C ALA A 470 20.62 -7.38 17.03
N ILE A 471 19.28 -7.39 16.97
CA ILE A 471 18.45 -8.20 17.87
C ILE A 471 18.75 -9.69 17.66
N LEU A 472 18.83 -10.16 16.40
CA LEU A 472 19.17 -11.55 16.11
C LEU A 472 20.55 -11.94 16.63
N ALA A 473 21.51 -11.05 16.43
CA ALA A 473 22.87 -11.21 16.92
C ALA A 473 22.88 -11.35 18.44
N SER A 474 22.20 -10.46 19.17
CA SER A 474 22.09 -10.53 20.63
C SER A 474 21.41 -11.82 21.11
N GLU A 475 20.28 -12.21 20.51
CA GLU A 475 19.59 -13.48 20.81
C GLU A 475 20.54 -14.68 20.58
N ARG A 476 21.33 -14.65 19.51
CA ARG A 476 22.28 -15.71 19.17
C ARG A 476 23.46 -15.76 20.15
N ILE A 477 24.01 -14.61 20.52
CA ILE A 477 25.07 -14.48 21.53
C ILE A 477 24.57 -15.08 22.84
N GLU A 478 23.37 -14.69 23.29
CA GLU A 478 22.79 -15.20 24.54
C GLU A 478 22.57 -16.71 24.51
N ALA A 479 22.04 -17.26 23.41
CA ALA A 479 21.83 -18.69 23.26
C ALA A 479 23.14 -19.49 23.27
N ILE A 480 24.18 -19.03 22.57
CA ILE A 480 25.49 -19.68 22.58
C ILE A 480 26.14 -19.54 23.96
N ALA A 481 26.13 -18.34 24.53
CA ALA A 481 26.72 -18.06 25.84
C ALA A 481 26.11 -18.95 26.93
N ALA A 482 24.78 -19.11 26.96
CA ALA A 482 24.11 -19.98 27.92
C ALA A 482 24.57 -21.45 27.79
N ARG A 483 24.78 -21.95 26.57
CA ARG A 483 25.30 -23.31 26.35
C ARG A 483 26.75 -23.43 26.79
N PHE A 484 27.59 -22.46 26.46
CA PHE A 484 29.01 -22.46 26.82
C PHE A 484 29.19 -22.37 28.32
N VAL A 485 28.55 -21.42 29.00
CA VAL A 485 28.69 -21.23 30.46
C VAL A 485 28.20 -22.44 31.25
N MET A 486 27.18 -23.15 30.76
CA MET A 486 26.68 -24.37 31.40
C MET A 486 27.50 -25.62 31.06
N HIS A 487 28.46 -25.53 30.12
CA HIS A 487 29.24 -26.67 29.69
C HIS A 487 30.32 -27.04 30.71
N PRO A 488 30.46 -28.32 31.13
CA PRO A 488 31.43 -28.72 32.15
C PRO A 488 32.90 -28.41 31.81
N ALA A 489 33.20 -28.26 30.52
CA ALA A 489 34.55 -27.96 30.04
C ALA A 489 34.87 -26.46 29.92
N ALA A 490 33.90 -25.58 30.17
CA ALA A 490 34.05 -24.14 29.96
C ALA A 490 34.92 -23.47 31.04
N PRO A 491 35.91 -22.65 30.64
CA PRO A 491 36.64 -21.81 31.58
C PRO A 491 35.71 -20.79 32.26
N GLU A 492 35.93 -20.50 33.55
CA GLU A 492 35.14 -19.49 34.30
C GLU A 492 35.24 -18.09 33.67
N GLU A 493 36.41 -17.76 33.10
CA GLU A 493 36.71 -16.48 32.45
C GLU A 493 35.83 -16.23 31.21
N LEU A 494 35.36 -17.28 30.54
CA LEU A 494 34.58 -17.18 29.30
C LEU A 494 33.27 -16.42 29.51
N ALA A 495 32.59 -16.65 30.64
CA ALA A 495 31.35 -15.96 30.98
C ALA A 495 31.56 -14.44 31.14
N VAL A 496 32.67 -14.06 31.77
CA VAL A 496 33.01 -12.67 32.08
C VAL A 496 33.36 -11.91 30.79
N VAL A 497 34.15 -12.51 29.91
CA VAL A 497 34.54 -11.89 28.63
C VAL A 497 33.32 -11.73 27.72
N ILE A 498 32.47 -12.76 27.61
CA ILE A 498 31.24 -12.67 26.81
C ILE A 498 30.30 -11.58 27.34
N ASP A 499 30.10 -11.47 28.66
CA ASP A 499 29.23 -10.43 29.23
C ASP A 499 29.82 -9.01 29.04
N ALA A 500 31.15 -8.86 29.14
CA ALA A 500 31.83 -7.61 28.86
C ALA A 500 31.67 -7.19 27.39
N LEU A 501 31.82 -8.12 26.44
CA LEU A 501 31.58 -7.86 25.01
C LEU A 501 30.11 -7.56 24.72
N ARG A 502 29.18 -8.22 25.41
CA ARG A 502 27.73 -8.00 25.21
C ARG A 502 27.25 -6.63 25.70
N ARG A 503 27.76 -6.16 26.84
CA ARG A 503 27.25 -4.94 27.51
C ARG A 503 28.17 -3.72 27.40
N GLY A 504 29.41 -3.93 27.01
CA GLY A 504 30.43 -2.88 26.97
C GLY A 504 30.20 -1.86 25.86
N PRO A 505 30.67 -0.61 26.05
CA PRO A 505 30.78 0.35 24.95
C PRO A 505 31.82 -0.11 23.91
N PRO A 506 31.79 0.42 22.66
CA PRO A 506 32.63 -0.07 21.57
C PRO A 506 34.13 -0.07 21.86
N ASP A 507 34.64 0.95 22.57
CA ASP A 507 36.03 1.04 23.00
C ASP A 507 36.45 -0.10 23.93
N LEU A 508 35.57 -0.46 24.88
CA LEU A 508 35.79 -1.63 25.73
C LEU A 508 35.71 -2.92 24.91
N ARG A 509 34.75 -3.04 23.99
CA ARG A 509 34.60 -4.25 23.16
C ARG A 509 35.83 -4.48 22.29
N ALA A 510 36.33 -3.44 21.63
CA ALA A 510 37.53 -3.48 20.81
C ALA A 510 38.74 -4.09 21.56
N GLY A 511 38.95 -3.67 22.82
CA GLY A 511 40.06 -4.17 23.64
C GLY A 511 39.83 -5.56 24.27
N ARG A 512 38.70 -6.23 24.04
CA ARG A 512 38.32 -7.49 24.69
C ARG A 512 38.06 -8.65 23.73
N TYR A 513 38.06 -8.42 22.42
CA TYR A 513 37.84 -9.50 21.45
C TYR A 513 38.96 -10.54 21.44
N ASP A 514 40.21 -10.11 21.68
CA ASP A 514 41.37 -11.01 21.81
C ASP A 514 41.31 -11.86 23.09
N ASP A 515 40.75 -11.30 24.18
CA ASP A 515 40.55 -12.01 25.45
C ASP A 515 39.59 -13.20 25.30
N LEU A 516 38.76 -13.23 24.25
CA LEU A 516 37.80 -14.31 23.98
C LEU A 516 38.46 -15.54 23.34
N LEU A 517 39.57 -15.34 22.61
CA LEU A 517 40.20 -16.39 21.79
C LEU A 517 40.72 -17.54 22.66
N SER A 518 41.57 -17.25 23.66
CA SER A 518 42.20 -18.27 24.50
C SER A 518 41.21 -19.13 25.29
N PRO A 519 40.18 -18.56 25.96
CA PRO A 519 39.14 -19.36 26.61
C PRO A 519 38.34 -20.25 25.64
N LEU A 520 38.06 -19.78 24.42
CA LEU A 520 37.38 -20.58 23.40
C LEU A 520 38.26 -21.74 22.90
N GLU A 521 39.54 -21.50 22.61
CA GLU A 521 40.48 -22.57 22.25
C GLU A 521 40.56 -23.65 23.34
N ALA A 522 40.58 -23.23 24.62
CA ALA A 522 40.62 -24.15 25.75
C ALA A 522 39.33 -24.98 25.87
N LEU A 523 38.16 -24.37 25.65
CA LEU A 523 36.87 -25.05 25.61
C LEU A 523 36.84 -26.07 24.46
N ILE A 524 37.17 -25.66 23.24
CA ILE A 524 37.11 -26.49 22.03
C ILE A 524 38.11 -27.63 22.10
N SER A 525 39.30 -27.41 22.68
CA SER A 525 40.29 -28.48 22.89
C SER A 525 39.77 -29.62 23.77
N ARG A 526 38.82 -29.34 24.67
CA ARG A 526 38.18 -30.32 25.55
C ARG A 526 36.83 -30.83 25.02
N ALA A 527 36.17 -30.04 24.17
CA ALA A 527 34.87 -30.30 23.59
C ALA A 527 34.87 -29.91 22.10
N PRO A 528 35.51 -30.70 21.22
CA PRO A 528 35.68 -30.37 19.80
C PRO A 528 34.37 -30.15 19.04
N GLU A 529 33.28 -30.76 19.49
CA GLU A 529 31.93 -30.60 18.95
C GLU A 529 31.38 -29.17 19.04
N LEU A 530 31.98 -28.29 19.86
CA LEU A 530 31.57 -26.90 20.03
C LEU A 530 32.26 -25.93 19.04
N ALA A 531 33.14 -26.43 18.16
CA ALA A 531 33.90 -25.61 17.21
C ALA A 531 33.00 -24.71 16.33
N ASP A 532 31.95 -25.27 15.72
CA ASP A 532 31.02 -24.52 14.87
C ASP A 532 30.24 -23.45 15.66
N GLU A 533 29.90 -23.73 16.92
CA GLU A 533 29.23 -22.76 17.78
C GLU A 533 30.15 -21.62 18.20
N ALA A 534 31.45 -21.89 18.40
CA ALA A 534 32.44 -20.88 18.77
C ALA A 534 32.69 -19.92 17.62
N ALA A 535 32.83 -20.43 16.38
CA ALA A 535 32.86 -19.60 15.19
C ALA A 535 31.56 -18.79 15.04
N GLY A 536 30.42 -19.42 15.32
CA GLY A 536 29.10 -18.79 15.33
C GLY A 536 28.92 -17.67 16.37
N LEU A 537 29.70 -17.67 17.46
CA LEU A 537 29.69 -16.61 18.48
C LEU A 537 30.34 -15.34 17.94
N TYR A 538 31.50 -15.45 17.29
CA TYR A 538 32.13 -14.32 16.61
C TYR A 538 31.29 -13.78 15.45
N ASP A 539 30.67 -14.67 14.65
CA ASP A 539 29.72 -14.26 13.59
C ASP A 539 28.59 -13.37 14.15
N ALA A 540 28.07 -13.71 15.34
CA ALA A 540 27.02 -12.96 16.00
C ALA A 540 27.53 -11.61 16.53
N PHE A 541 28.72 -11.56 17.15
CA PHE A 541 29.33 -10.30 17.56
C PHE A 541 29.65 -9.38 16.37
N ILE A 542 30.21 -9.90 15.29
CA ILE A 542 30.47 -9.13 14.07
C ILE A 542 29.16 -8.58 13.50
N ALA A 543 28.10 -9.39 13.46
CA ALA A 543 26.78 -8.91 13.03
C ALA A 543 26.25 -7.78 13.94
N LEU A 544 26.48 -7.84 15.25
CA LEU A 544 26.15 -6.77 16.18
C LEU A 544 26.94 -5.48 15.89
N GLU A 545 28.26 -5.58 15.72
CA GLU A 545 29.13 -4.44 15.41
C GLU A 545 28.77 -3.78 14.07
N THR A 546 28.60 -4.59 13.01
CA THR A 546 28.20 -4.09 11.69
C THR A 546 26.86 -3.38 11.76
N SER A 547 25.90 -3.93 12.50
CA SER A 547 24.60 -3.29 12.66
C SER A 547 24.66 -1.96 13.41
N GLU A 548 25.46 -1.87 14.48
CA GLU A 548 25.66 -0.60 15.19
C GLU A 548 26.35 0.45 14.33
N LEU A 549 27.34 0.05 13.54
CA LEU A 549 28.03 0.93 12.61
C LEU A 549 27.04 1.56 11.61
N GLN A 550 26.20 0.73 10.98
CA GLN A 550 25.20 1.19 10.01
C GLN A 550 24.16 2.14 10.62
N LEU A 551 23.77 1.91 11.88
CA LEU A 551 22.85 2.81 12.58
C LEU A 551 23.45 4.21 12.81
N VAL A 552 24.75 4.28 13.08
CA VAL A 552 25.46 5.55 13.26
C VAL A 552 25.69 6.23 11.91
N GLU A 553 26.06 5.49 10.87
CA GLU A 553 26.18 6.02 9.50
C GLU A 553 24.88 6.65 8.99
N ALA A 554 23.73 6.00 9.23
CA ALA A 554 22.42 6.56 8.91
C ALA A 554 22.17 7.89 9.65
N THR A 555 22.59 7.98 10.91
CA THR A 555 22.46 9.22 11.70
C THR A 555 23.36 10.33 11.17
N LEU A 556 24.60 10.00 10.76
CA LEU A 556 25.53 10.95 10.15
C LEU A 556 24.99 11.51 8.83
N LEU A 557 24.35 10.68 8.00
CA LEU A 557 23.71 11.13 6.76
C LEU A 557 22.55 12.11 7.02
N GLU A 558 21.78 11.91 8.08
CA GLU A 558 20.72 12.87 8.47
C GLU A 558 21.28 14.21 8.95
N PHE A 559 22.41 14.20 9.68
CA PHE A 559 23.14 15.44 9.99
C PHE A 559 23.65 16.09 8.70
N GLU A 560 24.13 15.26 7.76
CA GLU A 560 24.65 15.71 6.48
C GLU A 560 23.62 16.55 5.71
N GLU A 561 22.40 16.04 5.61
CA GLU A 561 21.27 16.67 4.92
C GLU A 561 20.82 17.97 5.61
N ARG A 562 20.73 17.97 6.95
CA ARG A 562 20.28 19.15 7.73
C ARG A 562 21.26 20.30 7.71
N ALA A 563 22.56 20.02 7.61
CA ALA A 563 23.60 21.05 7.61
C ALA A 563 23.69 21.81 6.27
N GLN A 564 22.93 21.43 5.24
CA GLN A 564 22.95 22.10 3.94
C GLN A 564 22.24 23.46 4.02
N LEU A 565 22.98 24.54 3.71
CA LEU A 565 22.44 25.90 3.72
C LEU A 565 21.55 26.20 2.50
N GLU A 566 21.83 25.54 1.37
CA GLU A 566 21.09 25.69 0.12
C GLU A 566 20.56 24.33 -0.37
N PRO A 567 19.56 23.73 0.30
CA PRO A 567 19.02 22.44 -0.11
C PRO A 567 18.26 22.56 -1.43
N LEU A 568 18.36 21.54 -2.29
CA LEU A 568 17.54 21.44 -3.49
C LEU A 568 16.07 21.25 -3.09
N ARG A 569 15.19 22.11 -3.58
CA ARG A 569 13.74 22.02 -3.36
C ARG A 569 13.02 21.91 -4.67
N PHE A 570 12.08 20.97 -4.73
CA PHE A 570 11.18 20.80 -5.85
C PHE A 570 9.74 20.84 -5.35
N SER A 571 8.89 21.57 -6.06
CA SER A 571 7.44 21.47 -5.87
C SER A 571 6.91 20.16 -6.42
N ALA A 572 5.78 19.68 -5.88
CA ALA A 572 5.13 18.48 -6.40
C ALA A 572 4.82 18.57 -7.90
N ALA A 573 4.48 19.77 -8.39
CA ALA A 573 4.22 20.01 -9.81
C ALA A 573 5.47 19.87 -10.69
N GLU A 574 6.63 20.35 -10.23
CA GLU A 574 7.91 20.20 -10.93
C GLU A 574 8.35 18.73 -10.98
N ILE A 575 8.19 17.99 -9.87
CA ILE A 575 8.49 16.56 -9.82
C ILE A 575 7.64 15.80 -10.86
N LEU A 576 6.33 16.08 -10.93
CA LEU A 576 5.44 15.48 -11.91
C LEU A 576 5.81 15.87 -13.35
N ALA A 577 6.24 17.12 -13.59
CA ALA A 577 6.66 17.58 -14.91
C ALA A 577 7.96 16.91 -15.38
N LEU A 578 8.98 16.84 -14.51
CA LEU A 578 10.24 16.14 -14.77
C LEU A 578 10.00 14.67 -15.07
N ARG A 579 9.14 14.03 -14.27
CA ARG A 579 8.73 12.64 -14.50
C ARG A 579 8.08 12.45 -15.87
N ARG A 580 7.18 13.35 -16.29
CA ARG A 580 6.55 13.28 -17.61
C ARG A 580 7.56 13.40 -18.74
N GLU A 581 8.55 14.29 -18.60
CA GLU A 581 9.61 14.43 -19.60
C GLU A 581 10.44 13.14 -19.75
N LEU A 582 10.78 12.50 -18.62
CA LEU A 582 11.52 11.23 -18.60
C LEU A 582 10.80 10.12 -19.37
N TYR A 583 9.46 10.09 -19.35
CA TYR A 583 8.67 9.06 -20.05
C TYR A 583 8.21 9.45 -21.46
N ARG A 584 8.53 10.66 -21.94
CA ARG A 584 8.18 11.11 -23.30
C ARG A 584 8.96 10.36 -24.40
N HIS A 585 10.16 9.89 -24.10
CA HIS A 585 11.04 9.21 -25.07
C HIS A 585 11.18 7.72 -24.74
N GLU A 586 10.87 6.82 -25.68
CA GLU A 586 10.95 5.37 -25.42
C GLU A 586 12.34 4.76 -25.54
N ARG A 587 13.29 5.49 -26.13
CA ARG A 587 14.67 5.01 -26.22
C ARG A 587 15.24 4.95 -24.81
N ALA A 588 15.32 3.73 -24.26
CA ALA A 588 15.83 3.46 -22.91
C ALA A 588 17.18 4.15 -22.64
N GLY A 589 18.06 4.25 -23.64
CA GLY A 589 19.33 4.97 -23.53
C GLY A 589 19.19 6.49 -23.34
N LEU A 590 18.19 7.14 -23.97
CA LEU A 590 17.92 8.57 -23.75
C LEU A 590 17.37 8.81 -22.34
N ARG A 591 16.45 7.94 -21.87
CA ARG A 591 15.91 8.03 -20.50
C ARG A 591 16.99 7.85 -19.44
N ALA A 592 17.83 6.83 -19.60
CA ALA A 592 18.95 6.57 -18.69
C ALA A 592 19.93 7.75 -18.67
N ARG A 593 20.22 8.33 -19.84
CA ARG A 593 21.07 9.52 -19.95
C ARG A 593 20.47 10.73 -19.23
N GLN A 594 19.20 11.06 -19.48
CA GLN A 594 18.52 12.18 -18.81
C GLN A 594 18.50 12.02 -17.29
N ARG A 595 18.22 10.80 -16.80
CA ARG A 595 18.26 10.49 -15.37
C ARG A 595 19.67 10.68 -14.80
N ASN A 596 20.70 10.17 -15.47
CA ASN A 596 22.08 10.30 -15.01
C ASN A 596 22.54 11.76 -15.02
N GLU A 597 22.23 12.52 -16.08
CA GLU A 597 22.53 13.96 -16.15
C GLU A 597 21.87 14.74 -15.01
N PHE A 598 20.61 14.39 -14.65
CA PHE A 598 19.94 14.96 -13.48
C PHE A 598 20.63 14.59 -12.15
N LEU A 599 20.96 13.30 -11.96
CA LEU A 599 21.64 12.83 -10.75
C LEU A 599 23.04 13.45 -10.60
N ASP A 600 23.78 13.59 -11.68
CA ASP A 600 25.09 14.23 -11.70
C ASP A 600 24.98 15.71 -11.32
N ALA A 601 23.94 16.41 -11.81
CA ALA A 601 23.67 17.80 -11.43
C ALA A 601 23.31 17.94 -9.95
N VAL A 602 22.49 17.02 -9.41
CA VAL A 602 22.15 16.97 -7.99
C VAL A 602 23.40 16.72 -7.14
N GLN A 603 24.23 15.73 -7.50
CA GLN A 603 25.48 15.43 -6.78
C GLN A 603 26.46 16.59 -6.83
N GLU A 604 26.57 17.27 -7.98
CA GLU A 604 27.45 18.44 -8.11
C GLU A 604 26.97 19.60 -7.23
N HIS A 605 25.66 19.82 -7.14
CA HIS A 605 25.08 20.78 -6.21
C HIS A 605 25.41 20.43 -4.78
N LEU A 606 25.15 19.19 -4.35
CA LEU A 606 25.43 18.73 -2.97
C LEU A 606 26.91 18.88 -2.60
N ARG A 607 27.83 18.65 -3.54
CA ARG A 607 29.28 18.82 -3.30
C ARG A 607 29.71 20.28 -3.15
N ARG A 608 29.04 21.21 -3.83
CA ARG A 608 29.38 22.65 -3.82
C ARG A 608 28.58 23.45 -2.80
N ALA A 609 27.45 22.94 -2.35
CA ALA A 609 26.56 23.63 -1.43
C ALA A 609 27.31 23.96 -0.13
N PRO A 610 27.25 25.22 0.34
CA PRO A 610 27.85 25.58 1.62
C PRO A 610 27.13 24.86 2.76
N ARG A 611 27.89 24.52 3.80
CA ARG A 611 27.42 23.71 4.94
C ARG A 611 27.66 24.44 6.25
N GLU A 612 26.78 24.25 7.21
CA GLU A 612 26.98 24.73 8.58
C GLU A 612 28.14 23.98 9.27
N ASP A 613 28.71 24.60 10.30
CA ASP A 613 29.72 23.95 11.13
C ASP A 613 29.11 22.75 11.90
N PRO A 614 29.86 21.66 12.11
CA PRO A 614 29.35 20.46 12.76
C PRO A 614 28.81 20.74 14.16
N THR A 615 27.68 20.12 14.50
CA THR A 615 27.13 20.24 15.86
C THR A 615 27.86 19.31 16.83
N ARG A 616 27.81 19.58 18.14
CA ARG A 616 28.33 18.65 19.17
C ARG A 616 27.70 17.26 19.14
N ALA A 617 26.49 17.11 18.57
CA ALA A 617 25.87 15.81 18.40
C ALA A 617 26.50 15.04 17.24
N GLU A 618 26.80 15.73 16.15
CA GLU A 618 27.49 15.20 14.98
C GLU A 618 28.94 14.80 15.32
N GLU A 619 29.69 15.65 16.03
CA GLU A 619 31.05 15.31 16.50
C GLU A 619 31.05 14.02 17.34
N ARG A 620 30.12 13.89 18.29
CA ARG A 620 30.00 12.67 19.10
C ARG A 620 29.63 11.43 18.27
N ALA A 621 28.80 11.60 17.24
CA ALA A 621 28.45 10.49 16.34
C ALA A 621 29.66 10.06 15.49
N LEU A 622 30.50 11.02 15.04
CA LEU A 622 31.75 10.74 14.33
C LEU A 622 32.77 10.01 15.23
N ASP A 623 32.95 10.46 16.47
CA ASP A 623 33.81 9.78 17.44
C ASP A 623 33.31 8.36 17.71
N TRP A 624 32.00 8.19 17.92
CA TRP A 624 31.40 6.88 18.14
C TRP A 624 31.52 5.96 16.92
N HIS A 625 31.41 6.51 15.72
CA HIS A 625 31.63 5.78 14.46
C HIS A 625 33.06 5.24 14.39
N ALA A 626 34.07 6.06 14.73
CA ALA A 626 35.46 5.61 14.76
C ALA A 626 35.69 4.44 15.75
N LEU A 627 35.11 4.53 16.96
CA LEU A 627 35.20 3.46 17.96
C LEU A 627 34.53 2.16 17.50
N LEU A 628 33.40 2.25 16.78
CA LEU A 628 32.72 1.09 16.20
C LEU A 628 33.54 0.43 15.08
N LEU A 629 34.24 1.22 14.26
CA LEU A 629 35.16 0.69 13.25
C LEU A 629 36.29 -0.11 13.92
N ASP A 630 36.89 0.42 14.98
CA ASP A 630 37.93 -0.28 15.73
C ASP A 630 37.41 -1.59 16.35
N ALA A 631 36.22 -1.56 16.96
CA ALA A 631 35.58 -2.76 17.52
C ALA A 631 35.26 -3.81 16.44
N HIS A 632 34.75 -3.38 15.29
CA HIS A 632 34.45 -4.26 14.15
C HIS A 632 35.72 -4.90 13.58
N HIS A 633 36.81 -4.14 13.44
CA HIS A 633 38.10 -4.65 13.01
C HIS A 633 38.66 -5.67 14.00
N ALA A 634 38.65 -5.36 15.30
CA ALA A 634 39.12 -6.27 16.35
C ALA A 634 38.32 -7.59 16.37
N ALA A 635 36.98 -7.51 16.27
CA ALA A 635 36.12 -8.69 16.19
C ALA A 635 36.45 -9.56 14.96
N SER A 636 36.64 -8.92 13.80
CA SER A 636 36.94 -9.60 12.53
C SER A 636 38.32 -10.26 12.54
N GLN A 637 39.32 -9.59 13.15
CA GLN A 637 40.66 -10.14 13.30
C GLN A 637 40.64 -11.37 14.23
N ALA A 638 40.07 -11.24 15.42
CA ALA A 638 39.99 -12.34 16.39
C ALA A 638 39.21 -13.55 15.83
N GLN A 639 38.16 -13.30 15.03
CA GLN A 639 37.46 -14.37 14.30
C GLN A 639 38.38 -15.08 13.31
N GLY A 640 39.14 -14.31 12.52
CA GLY A 640 40.09 -14.87 11.55
C GLY A 640 41.11 -15.79 12.23
N GLU A 641 41.67 -15.35 13.36
CA GLU A 641 42.62 -16.12 14.15
C GLU A 641 42.00 -17.42 14.69
N LEU A 642 40.77 -17.39 15.21
CA LEU A 642 40.06 -18.60 15.65
C LEU A 642 39.80 -19.55 14.47
N ILE A 643 39.30 -19.04 13.34
CA ILE A 643 39.00 -19.87 12.15
C ILE A 643 40.27 -20.54 11.65
N ASP A 644 41.38 -19.81 11.53
CA ASP A 644 42.67 -20.36 11.14
C ASP A 644 43.12 -21.46 12.12
N TRP A 645 43.00 -21.21 13.43
CA TRP A 645 43.33 -22.19 14.47
C TRP A 645 42.50 -23.48 14.35
N LEU A 646 41.20 -23.35 14.06
CA LEU A 646 40.27 -24.47 13.90
C LEU A 646 40.52 -25.27 12.61
N VAL A 647 40.74 -24.58 11.48
CA VAL A 647 40.97 -25.22 10.17
C VAL A 647 42.29 -25.99 10.17
N VAL A 648 43.36 -25.44 10.75
CA VAL A 648 44.66 -26.12 10.85
C VAL A 648 44.58 -27.42 11.66
N ARG A 649 43.56 -27.57 12.52
CA ARG A 649 43.33 -28.75 13.37
C ARG A 649 42.23 -29.68 12.86
N ASP A 650 41.73 -29.45 11.64
CA ASP A 650 40.62 -30.19 11.04
C ASP A 650 39.33 -30.16 11.89
N LEU A 651 39.13 -29.11 12.69
CA LEU A 651 37.97 -28.93 13.58
C LEU A 651 36.85 -28.11 12.95
N TYR A 652 37.07 -27.46 11.81
CA TYR A 652 36.10 -26.59 11.16
C TYR A 652 36.16 -26.69 9.63
N ASN A 653 34.99 -26.78 8.99
CA ASN A 653 34.87 -26.78 7.53
C ASN A 653 34.09 -25.55 7.07
N PRO A 654 34.76 -24.53 6.50
CA PRO A 654 34.10 -23.27 6.12
C PRO A 654 32.93 -23.44 5.15
N ARG A 655 33.01 -24.39 4.20
CA ARG A 655 31.93 -24.62 3.22
C ARG A 655 30.73 -25.33 3.83
N ALA A 656 30.96 -26.19 4.83
CA ALA A 656 29.87 -26.83 5.56
C ALA A 656 29.19 -25.81 6.49
N ALA A 657 29.99 -25.02 7.21
CA ALA A 657 29.50 -23.98 8.11
C ALA A 657 28.65 -22.91 7.41
N LEU A 658 29.03 -22.48 6.19
CA LEU A 658 28.22 -21.57 5.38
C LEU A 658 26.84 -22.16 5.05
N ARG A 659 26.79 -23.42 4.62
CA ARG A 659 25.52 -24.11 4.32
C ARG A 659 24.67 -24.31 5.57
N GLU A 660 25.30 -24.64 6.69
CA GLU A 660 24.61 -24.79 7.97
C GLU A 660 24.07 -23.44 8.48
N ARG A 661 24.80 -22.34 8.27
CA ARG A 661 24.34 -20.99 8.58
C ARG A 661 23.11 -20.60 7.76
N GLU A 662 23.09 -20.90 6.46
CA GLU A 662 21.93 -20.70 5.60
C GLU A 662 20.72 -21.55 6.06
N ALA A 663 20.94 -22.83 6.33
CA ALA A 663 19.90 -23.73 6.82
C ALA A 663 19.33 -23.26 8.18
N ARG A 664 20.19 -22.89 9.12
CA ARG A 664 19.78 -22.34 10.42
C ARG A 664 18.99 -21.06 10.28
N PHE A 665 19.43 -20.14 9.43
CA PHE A 665 18.68 -18.92 9.16
C PHE A 665 17.27 -19.24 8.68
N ALA A 666 17.13 -20.15 7.71
CA ALA A 666 15.82 -20.60 7.22
C ALA A 666 14.96 -21.24 8.34
N THR A 667 15.54 -22.13 9.16
CA THR A 667 14.83 -22.75 10.29
C THR A 667 14.37 -21.71 11.31
N THR A 668 15.22 -20.75 11.69
CA THR A 668 14.85 -19.68 12.62
C THR A 668 13.71 -18.82 12.08
N GLN A 669 13.69 -18.52 10.78
CA GLN A 669 12.56 -17.80 10.16
C GLN A 669 11.26 -18.63 10.22
N VAL A 670 11.33 -19.94 9.98
CA VAL A 670 10.18 -20.84 10.08
C VAL A 670 9.66 -20.89 11.52
N GLU A 671 10.51 -21.08 12.52
CA GLU A 671 10.12 -21.13 13.93
C GLU A 671 9.47 -19.81 14.38
N ARG A 672 10.03 -18.66 13.97
CA ARG A 672 9.46 -17.33 14.24
C ARG A 672 8.08 -17.19 13.61
N SER A 673 7.96 -17.64 12.37
CA SER A 673 6.71 -17.64 11.62
C SER A 673 5.63 -18.48 12.32
N GLU A 674 5.97 -19.69 12.78
CA GLU A 674 5.04 -20.61 13.45
C GLU A 674 4.59 -20.14 14.83
N ARG A 675 5.45 -19.41 15.54
CA ARG A 675 5.13 -18.82 16.86
C ARG A 675 4.42 -17.47 16.77
N SER A 676 4.21 -16.95 15.57
CA SER A 676 3.50 -15.69 15.33
C SER A 676 2.05 -15.94 14.97
N LEU A 677 1.18 -14.95 15.24
CA LEU A 677 -0.16 -14.97 14.66
C LEU A 677 -0.06 -14.80 13.13
N ARG A 678 -0.83 -15.53 12.33
CA ARG A 678 -0.64 -15.49 10.87
C ARG A 678 -1.27 -14.27 10.20
N THR A 679 -2.40 -13.77 10.71
CA THR A 679 -3.07 -12.59 10.14
C THR A 679 -2.63 -11.29 10.79
N SER A 680 -2.97 -10.17 10.15
CA SER A 680 -2.84 -8.85 10.74
C SER A 680 -3.81 -8.62 11.92
N ASN A 681 -3.69 -7.44 12.57
CA ASN A 681 -4.63 -6.99 13.59
C ASN A 681 -5.67 -6.00 13.03
N ALA A 682 -5.93 -6.06 11.72
CA ALA A 682 -6.92 -5.20 11.08
C ALA A 682 -8.35 -5.74 11.26
N GLY A 683 -9.27 -4.90 11.73
CA GLY A 683 -10.69 -5.22 11.85
C GLY A 683 -11.01 -6.32 12.87
N ARG A 684 -10.26 -6.39 13.98
CA ARG A 684 -10.45 -7.41 15.01
C ARG A 684 -11.76 -7.20 15.76
N TRP A 685 -12.39 -8.30 16.16
CA TRP A 685 -13.53 -8.30 17.07
C TRP A 685 -13.27 -9.26 18.23
N GLY A 686 -13.77 -8.93 19.41
CA GLY A 686 -13.64 -9.74 20.62
C GLY A 686 -14.95 -9.77 21.40
N VAL A 687 -15.12 -10.85 22.17
CA VAL A 687 -16.22 -10.96 23.14
C VAL A 687 -15.62 -11.11 24.52
N THR A 688 -16.03 -10.24 25.43
CA THR A 688 -15.58 -10.28 26.81
C THR A 688 -16.77 -10.54 27.73
N LEU A 689 -16.59 -11.43 28.71
CA LEU A 689 -17.51 -11.60 29.82
C LEU A 689 -16.81 -11.13 31.10
N SER A 690 -17.43 -10.24 31.85
CA SER A 690 -16.88 -9.79 33.13
C SER A 690 -17.91 -9.75 34.24
N ALA A 691 -17.45 -9.69 35.49
CA ALA A 691 -18.27 -9.57 36.67
C ALA A 691 -17.61 -8.60 37.66
N ASP A 692 -18.45 -7.94 38.46
CA ASP A 692 -18.01 -7.12 39.58
C ASP A 692 -17.32 -8.00 40.64
N GLY A 693 -16.07 -7.67 40.95
CA GLY A 693 -15.24 -8.35 41.92
C GLY A 693 -15.56 -8.00 43.38
N GLN A 694 -16.33 -6.94 43.64
CA GLN A 694 -16.75 -6.54 44.99
C GLN A 694 -18.09 -7.18 45.39
N ALA A 695 -18.85 -7.73 44.43
CA ALA A 695 -20.14 -8.36 44.65
C ALA A 695 -20.06 -9.88 44.40
N LEU A 696 -20.38 -10.70 45.41
CA LEU A 696 -20.50 -12.16 45.24
C LEU A 696 -21.84 -12.49 44.56
N PRO A 697 -21.93 -13.52 43.68
CA PRO A 697 -23.21 -13.96 43.15
C PRO A 697 -24.19 -14.27 44.31
N PRO A 698 -25.46 -13.81 44.25
CA PRO A 698 -26.21 -13.33 43.08
C PRO A 698 -26.21 -11.81 42.86
N THR A 699 -25.42 -11.01 43.60
CA THR A 699 -25.45 -9.54 43.47
C THR A 699 -24.55 -8.98 42.37
N SER A 700 -23.58 -9.75 41.87
CA SER A 700 -22.81 -9.42 40.65
C SER A 700 -23.57 -9.88 39.40
N ALA A 701 -24.10 -8.93 38.65
CA ALA A 701 -24.63 -9.22 37.32
C ALA A 701 -23.45 -9.34 36.32
N PRO A 702 -23.33 -10.44 35.57
CA PRO A 702 -22.31 -10.55 34.53
C PRO A 702 -22.55 -9.51 33.44
N ARG A 703 -21.48 -8.94 32.90
CA ARG A 703 -21.48 -7.97 31.80
C ARG A 703 -20.88 -8.60 30.55
N LEU A 704 -21.53 -8.36 29.42
CA LEU A 704 -21.04 -8.72 28.09
C LEU A 704 -20.43 -7.49 27.44
N HIS A 705 -19.24 -7.64 26.86
CA HIS A 705 -18.60 -6.63 26.05
C HIS A 705 -18.39 -7.15 24.64
N LEU A 706 -18.62 -6.27 23.68
CA LEU A 706 -18.30 -6.46 22.27
C LEU A 706 -17.22 -5.45 21.92
N ASP A 707 -16.06 -5.97 21.55
CA ASP A 707 -14.89 -5.20 21.17
C ASP A 707 -14.77 -5.21 19.65
N TRP A 708 -14.50 -4.05 19.04
CA TRP A 708 -14.12 -3.94 17.64
C TRP A 708 -13.08 -2.85 17.46
N ALA A 709 -12.08 -3.06 16.61
CA ALA A 709 -11.11 -2.01 16.25
C ALA A 709 -10.67 -2.16 14.80
N LEU A 710 -10.45 -1.02 14.14
CA LEU A 710 -9.93 -1.02 12.77
C LEU A 710 -8.48 -1.51 12.73
N LEU A 711 -7.66 -1.10 13.69
CA LEU A 711 -6.30 -1.57 13.93
C LEU A 711 -6.12 -1.74 15.43
N ASP A 712 -5.46 -2.81 15.87
CA ASP A 712 -5.17 -3.06 17.28
C ASP A 712 -3.84 -3.79 17.48
N ASP A 713 -2.74 -3.07 17.36
CA ASP A 713 -1.37 -3.59 17.44
C ASP A 713 -0.86 -3.48 18.87
N HIS A 714 -0.23 -4.55 19.37
CA HIS A 714 0.30 -4.62 20.73
C HIS A 714 1.82 -4.80 20.72
N LEU A 715 2.50 -4.11 21.64
CA LEU A 715 3.95 -4.24 21.82
C LEU A 715 4.32 -5.66 22.21
N GLY A 716 5.38 -6.19 21.58
CA GLY A 716 5.93 -7.51 21.88
C GLY A 716 5.17 -8.70 21.30
N GLU A 717 4.00 -8.47 20.67
CA GLU A 717 3.38 -9.48 19.81
C GLU A 717 4.17 -9.65 18.50
N ARG A 718 3.99 -10.79 17.83
CA ARG A 718 4.48 -10.98 16.46
C ARG A 718 3.38 -11.58 15.60
N ARG A 719 3.28 -11.11 14.36
CA ARG A 719 2.19 -11.44 13.43
C ARG A 719 2.66 -11.58 11.98
N LEU A 720 1.80 -11.85 10.99
CA LEU A 720 2.18 -11.88 9.56
C LEU A 720 3.49 -12.65 9.29
N HIS A 721 3.66 -13.80 9.94
CA HIS A 721 4.89 -14.61 9.94
C HIS A 721 6.13 -13.92 10.55
N GLY A 722 6.03 -13.36 11.76
CA GLY A 722 7.19 -12.86 12.52
C GLY A 722 7.31 -11.34 12.66
N HIS A 723 6.33 -10.58 12.17
CA HIS A 723 6.32 -9.11 12.12
C HIS A 723 6.14 -8.60 13.53
N ARG A 724 7.18 -7.95 14.02
CA ARG A 724 7.21 -7.35 15.35
C ARG A 724 6.88 -5.87 15.20
N PRO A 725 5.69 -5.43 15.63
CA PRO A 725 5.43 -4.02 15.73
C PRO A 725 6.31 -3.38 16.79
N GLU A 726 6.81 -2.19 16.49
CA GLU A 726 7.59 -1.38 17.43
C GLU A 726 6.72 -0.42 18.24
N VAL A 727 5.42 -0.49 17.99
CA VAL A 727 4.37 0.38 18.51
C VAL A 727 3.22 -0.42 19.04
N GLU A 728 2.58 0.13 20.05
CA GLU A 728 1.17 -0.18 20.32
C GLU A 728 0.34 0.84 19.57
N ALA A 729 -0.57 0.39 18.71
CA ALA A 729 -1.39 1.26 17.88
C ALA A 729 -2.83 0.74 17.80
N THR A 730 -3.77 1.48 18.37
CA THR A 730 -5.21 1.23 18.22
C THR A 730 -5.85 2.39 17.47
N ALA A 731 -6.57 2.10 16.38
CA ALA A 731 -7.28 3.12 15.60
C ALA A 731 -8.77 2.77 15.45
N LEU A 732 -9.62 3.78 15.63
CA LEU A 732 -11.09 3.66 15.51
C LEU A 732 -11.65 2.45 16.26
N GLY A 733 -11.29 2.31 17.53
CA GLY A 733 -11.79 1.27 18.44
C GLY A 733 -13.18 1.62 18.98
N LEU A 734 -14.04 0.61 19.11
CA LEU A 734 -15.31 0.66 19.80
C LEU A 734 -15.43 -0.54 20.73
N ARG A 735 -15.62 -0.28 22.02
CA ARG A 735 -16.05 -1.28 23.00
C ARG A 735 -17.45 -0.92 23.47
N ALA A 736 -18.40 -1.82 23.25
CA ALA A 736 -19.76 -1.71 23.77
C ALA A 736 -19.95 -2.72 24.90
N SER A 737 -20.38 -2.27 26.07
CA SER A 737 -20.62 -3.16 27.21
C SER A 737 -21.99 -2.95 27.84
N ALA A 738 -22.62 -4.04 28.25
CA ALA A 738 -23.92 -4.01 28.92
C ALA A 738 -24.05 -5.14 29.96
N PRO A 739 -24.76 -4.91 31.08
CA PRO A 739 -25.10 -5.98 32.00
C PRO A 739 -26.10 -6.95 31.38
N LEU A 740 -25.99 -8.23 31.71
CA LEU A 740 -26.91 -9.28 31.29
C LEU A 740 -28.18 -9.28 32.16
N THR A 741 -28.90 -8.16 32.17
CA THR A 741 -30.14 -7.93 32.93
C THR A 741 -31.23 -7.34 32.03
N ALA A 742 -32.46 -7.22 32.54
CA ALA A 742 -33.58 -6.63 31.78
C ALA A 742 -33.35 -5.16 31.39
N ASP A 743 -32.49 -4.46 32.13
CA ASP A 743 -32.16 -3.04 31.93
C ASP A 743 -30.86 -2.83 31.13
N ALA A 744 -30.42 -3.84 30.35
CA ALA A 744 -29.17 -3.82 29.58
C ALA A 744 -29.00 -2.55 28.72
N LEU A 745 -30.06 -2.11 28.04
CA LEU A 745 -30.02 -0.93 27.17
C LEU A 745 -29.88 0.38 27.94
N GLN A 746 -30.40 0.46 29.17
CA GLN A 746 -30.30 1.66 30.01
C GLN A 746 -28.92 1.82 30.62
N ASN A 747 -28.16 0.73 30.71
CA ASN A 747 -26.81 0.66 31.27
C ASN A 747 -25.77 0.32 30.19
N LEU A 748 -26.07 0.66 28.93
CA LEU A 748 -25.14 0.48 27.83
C LEU A 748 -24.02 1.51 27.93
N GLU A 749 -22.79 1.03 27.87
CA GLU A 749 -21.58 1.83 27.91
C GLU A 749 -20.81 1.66 26.60
N LEU A 750 -20.38 2.78 26.03
CA LEU A 750 -19.65 2.85 24.78
C LEU A 750 -18.31 3.57 25.04
N ASP A 751 -17.21 2.84 24.89
CA ASP A 751 -15.86 3.38 24.86
C ASP A 751 -15.41 3.46 23.40
N PHE A 752 -15.06 4.66 22.94
CA PHE A 752 -14.54 4.93 21.61
C PHE A 752 -13.07 5.36 21.71
N THR A 753 -12.18 4.61 21.08
CA THR A 753 -10.77 5.00 20.92
C THR A 753 -10.60 5.58 19.53
N LEU A 754 -10.42 6.89 19.43
CA LEU A 754 -10.13 7.53 18.15
C LEU A 754 -8.75 7.09 17.67
N PHE A 755 -7.75 7.26 18.54
CA PHE A 755 -6.37 6.91 18.26
C PHE A 755 -5.60 6.71 19.57
N ARG A 756 -4.95 5.57 19.72
CA ARG A 756 -3.96 5.31 20.77
C ARG A 756 -2.68 4.86 20.14
N TYR A 757 -1.57 5.49 20.51
CA TYR A 757 -0.26 5.20 19.96
C TYR A 757 0.80 5.30 21.04
N ILE A 758 1.57 4.25 21.25
CA ILE A 758 2.66 4.20 22.21
C ILE A 758 3.90 3.64 21.52
N SER A 759 4.94 4.46 21.42
CA SER A 759 6.26 4.05 20.96
C SER A 759 7.21 3.91 22.14
N ILE A 760 7.96 2.81 22.16
CA ILE A 760 9.11 2.60 23.07
C ILE A 760 10.44 2.50 22.33
N ALA A 761 10.42 2.72 21.00
CA ALA A 761 11.63 2.70 20.19
C ALA A 761 12.50 3.90 20.54
N THR A 762 13.77 3.66 20.85
CA THR A 762 14.75 4.70 21.16
C THR A 762 16.03 4.43 20.38
N PRO A 763 16.64 5.45 19.75
CA PRO A 763 17.93 5.28 19.08
C PRO A 763 19.00 4.70 20.03
N ARG A 764 19.87 3.85 19.47
CA ARG A 764 21.06 3.35 20.17
C ARG A 764 21.98 4.49 20.59
N ALA A 765 22.80 4.26 21.62
CA ALA A 765 23.57 5.31 22.28
C ALA A 765 24.37 6.21 21.31
N GLY A 766 25.05 5.63 20.32
CA GLY A 766 25.81 6.35 19.29
C GLY A 766 24.97 7.12 18.27
N SER A 767 23.69 6.79 18.13
CA SER A 767 22.74 7.41 17.19
C SER A 767 21.85 8.48 17.84
N ARG A 768 22.07 8.82 19.11
CA ARG A 768 21.27 9.82 19.84
C ARG A 768 21.74 11.23 19.53
N ARG A 769 20.83 12.04 19.00
CA ARG A 769 21.01 13.47 18.69
C ARG A 769 20.87 14.33 19.95
N GLY A 770 19.98 13.95 20.87
CA GLY A 770 19.66 14.75 22.05
C GLY A 770 19.21 13.97 23.29
N PHE A 771 18.74 14.71 24.30
CA PHE A 771 18.21 14.14 25.54
C PHE A 771 16.86 13.41 25.31
N THR A 772 16.03 13.94 24.42
CA THR A 772 14.70 13.39 24.09
C THR A 772 14.78 12.01 23.44
N ASP A 773 15.87 11.67 22.76
CA ASP A 773 16.07 10.37 22.09
C ASP A 773 16.25 9.20 23.08
N ARG A 774 16.28 9.50 24.39
CA ARG A 774 16.24 8.47 25.44
C ARG A 774 14.81 8.02 25.75
N PHE A 775 13.81 8.69 25.19
CA PHE A 775 12.41 8.45 25.44
C PHE A 775 11.70 8.11 24.13
N GLY A 776 10.80 7.15 24.19
CA GLY A 776 9.70 7.05 23.23
C GLY A 776 8.63 8.10 23.54
N TRP A 777 7.49 7.99 22.89
CA TRP A 777 6.39 8.94 23.03
C TRP A 777 5.05 8.23 22.94
N ALA A 778 4.01 8.85 23.48
CA ALA A 778 2.66 8.33 23.43
C ALA A 778 1.63 9.43 23.19
N LEU A 779 0.57 9.05 22.49
CA LEU A 779 -0.62 9.86 22.19
C LEU A 779 -1.86 8.99 22.39
N GLU A 780 -2.78 9.42 23.25
CA GLU A 780 -4.06 8.76 23.46
C GLU A 780 -5.19 9.77 23.25
N LEU A 781 -6.19 9.39 22.47
CA LEU A 781 -7.39 10.15 22.18
C LEU A 781 -8.59 9.21 22.27
N ASP A 782 -9.35 9.32 23.34
CA ASP A 782 -10.46 8.42 23.66
C ASP A 782 -11.72 9.22 24.06
N ALA A 783 -12.88 8.61 23.91
CA ALA A 783 -14.15 9.14 24.39
C ALA A 783 -15.00 8.02 25.00
N ARG A 784 -15.70 8.31 26.10
CA ARG A 784 -16.59 7.37 26.81
C ARG A 784 -17.99 7.96 26.91
N HIS A 785 -18.99 7.13 26.67
CA HIS A 785 -20.41 7.45 26.81
C HIS A 785 -21.11 6.39 27.66
N ILE A 786 -21.93 6.81 28.62
CA ILE A 786 -22.73 5.91 29.46
C ILE A 786 -24.19 6.33 29.31
N ALA A 787 -25.01 5.41 28.79
CA ALA A 787 -26.44 5.65 28.63
C ALA A 787 -27.06 6.03 29.98
N GLY A 788 -27.86 7.12 30.01
CA GLY A 788 -28.61 7.54 31.20
C GLY A 788 -27.85 8.41 32.22
N GLU A 789 -26.53 8.33 32.32
CA GLU A 789 -25.73 9.07 33.33
C GLU A 789 -24.89 10.22 32.74
N LEU A 790 -24.07 9.95 31.72
CA LEU A 790 -23.04 10.87 31.20
C LEU A 790 -23.21 11.06 29.67
N PRO A 791 -23.42 12.29 29.16
CA PRO A 791 -23.54 12.51 27.72
C PRO A 791 -22.26 12.21 26.94
N MET A 792 -21.07 12.60 27.43
CA MET A 792 -19.78 12.24 26.83
C MET A 792 -18.61 12.68 27.72
N ARG A 793 -17.56 11.87 27.84
CA ARG A 793 -16.25 12.25 28.39
C ARG A 793 -15.19 12.01 27.33
N ALA A 794 -14.46 13.03 26.91
CA ALA A 794 -13.31 12.88 26.02
C ALA A 794 -12.01 13.03 26.80
N HIS A 795 -11.02 12.19 26.51
CA HIS A 795 -9.70 12.16 27.13
C HIS A 795 -8.64 12.32 26.06
N GLY A 796 -7.64 13.15 26.35
CA GLY A 796 -6.46 13.35 25.53
C GLY A 796 -5.20 13.29 26.37
N PHE A 797 -4.22 12.52 25.93
CA PHE A 797 -2.91 12.41 26.57
C PHE A 797 -1.80 12.53 25.53
N PHE A 798 -0.74 13.27 25.87
CA PHE A 798 0.51 13.24 25.12
C PHE A 798 1.67 13.21 26.12
N GLY A 799 2.65 12.32 25.92
CA GLY A 799 3.76 12.20 26.86
C GLY A 799 4.97 11.47 26.34
N LEU A 800 6.03 11.51 27.15
CA LEU A 800 7.27 10.76 26.90
C LEU A 800 7.21 9.41 27.60
N VAL A 801 7.88 8.42 27.01
CA VAL A 801 7.89 7.03 27.48
C VAL A 801 9.33 6.57 27.70
N LEU A 802 9.70 6.31 28.94
CA LEU A 802 11.03 5.81 29.31
C LEU A 802 11.01 4.27 29.34
N PRO A 803 11.70 3.58 28.41
CA PRO A 803 11.95 2.15 28.56
C PRO A 803 12.92 1.90 29.71
N ILE A 804 12.46 1.20 30.76
CA ILE A 804 13.26 0.84 31.94
C ILE A 804 14.04 -0.44 31.70
N ALA A 805 13.37 -1.45 31.16
CA ALA A 805 13.97 -2.74 30.80
C ALA A 805 13.29 -3.28 29.55
N ARG A 806 14.05 -3.96 28.69
CA ARG A 806 13.55 -4.57 27.46
C ARG A 806 14.38 -5.81 27.17
N SER A 807 13.73 -6.91 26.81
CA SER A 807 14.44 -8.09 26.28
C SER A 807 14.98 -7.77 24.89
N ASP A 808 16.12 -8.36 24.52
CA ASP A 808 16.71 -8.15 23.19
C ASP A 808 15.69 -8.46 22.07
N SER A 809 14.90 -9.52 22.24
CA SER A 809 13.80 -9.93 21.34
C SER A 809 12.62 -8.95 21.19
N GLY A 810 12.52 -7.96 22.08
CA GLY A 810 11.40 -7.02 22.20
C GLY A 810 10.08 -7.61 22.70
N THR A 811 10.04 -8.89 23.10
CA THR A 811 8.81 -9.56 23.54
C THR A 811 8.43 -9.25 24.98
N SER A 812 9.40 -8.88 25.81
CA SER A 812 9.22 -8.50 27.20
C SER A 812 9.77 -7.09 27.42
N LEU A 813 9.04 -6.27 28.17
CA LEU A 813 9.40 -4.87 28.40
C LEU A 813 8.83 -4.34 29.72
N LEU A 814 9.46 -3.28 30.23
CA LEU A 814 9.00 -2.45 31.32
C LEU A 814 9.25 -0.99 30.92
N ALA A 815 8.20 -0.17 30.89
CA ALA A 815 8.29 1.23 30.51
C ALA A 815 7.43 2.10 31.42
N LEU A 816 7.87 3.35 31.60
CA LEU A 816 7.17 4.37 32.38
C LEU A 816 6.91 5.60 31.52
N GLY A 817 5.64 5.95 31.36
CA GLY A 817 5.20 7.13 30.62
C GLY A 817 4.78 8.26 31.55
N ALA A 818 5.00 9.50 31.14
CA ALA A 818 4.46 10.68 31.82
C ALA A 818 4.25 11.84 30.84
N GLY A 819 3.22 12.64 31.08
CA GLY A 819 2.91 13.80 30.26
C GLY A 819 1.64 14.54 30.66
N PRO A 820 1.31 15.65 29.99
CA PRO A 820 0.03 16.33 30.15
C PRO A 820 -1.16 15.46 29.72
N ALA A 821 -2.27 15.61 30.43
CA ALA A 821 -3.56 15.05 30.10
C ALA A 821 -4.65 16.12 30.15
N LEU A 822 -5.65 15.95 29.29
CA LEU A 822 -6.80 16.84 29.14
C LEU A 822 -8.07 15.99 29.12
N ASP A 823 -9.06 16.40 29.91
CA ASP A 823 -10.37 15.78 29.90
C ASP A 823 -11.45 16.82 29.63
N LEU A 824 -12.41 16.42 28.81
CA LEU A 824 -13.60 17.21 28.53
C LEU A 824 -14.83 16.40 28.94
N ASN A 825 -15.43 16.79 30.05
CA ASN A 825 -16.67 16.21 30.55
C ASN A 825 -17.85 17.04 30.03
N VAL A 826 -18.65 16.48 29.12
CA VAL A 826 -19.85 17.10 28.58
C VAL A 826 -21.07 16.52 29.29
N GLY A 827 -21.62 17.27 30.26
CA GLY A 827 -22.84 16.96 31.01
C GLY A 827 -24.10 17.51 30.33
N ARG A 828 -25.28 17.14 30.85
CA ARG A 828 -26.57 17.62 30.29
C ARG A 828 -26.79 19.12 30.47
N THR A 829 -26.19 19.70 31.51
CA THR A 829 -26.38 21.10 31.93
C THR A 829 -25.08 21.90 31.93
N GLU A 830 -23.93 21.24 32.06
CA GLU A 830 -22.63 21.89 32.18
C GLU A 830 -21.55 21.12 31.40
N THR A 831 -20.56 21.83 30.89
CA THR A 831 -19.35 21.25 30.29
C THR A 831 -18.15 21.69 31.12
N ALA A 832 -17.32 20.74 31.55
CA ALA A 832 -16.13 20.99 32.35
C ALA A 832 -14.88 20.51 31.61
N GLY A 833 -13.92 21.42 31.43
CA GLY A 833 -12.57 21.08 30.98
C GLY A 833 -11.66 20.86 32.20
N LEU A 834 -10.95 19.74 32.21
CA LEU A 834 -9.91 19.45 33.20
C LEU A 834 -8.56 19.30 32.50
N ALA A 835 -7.51 19.75 33.16
CA ALA A 835 -6.15 19.65 32.68
C ALA A 835 -5.22 19.24 33.83
N GLY A 836 -4.22 18.41 33.54
CA GLY A 836 -3.28 17.99 34.56
C GLY A 836 -2.20 17.05 34.04
N GLY A 837 -1.66 16.24 34.94
CA GLY A 837 -0.59 15.29 34.64
C GLY A 837 -1.12 13.86 34.65
N GLN A 838 -0.64 13.06 33.71
CA GLN A 838 -0.84 11.62 33.70
C GLN A 838 0.51 10.91 33.66
N ALA A 839 0.63 9.84 34.45
CA ALA A 839 1.73 8.90 34.40
C ALA A 839 1.18 7.48 34.23
N TYR A 840 1.95 6.62 33.58
CA TYR A 840 1.59 5.22 33.46
C TYR A 840 2.81 4.30 33.49
N LEU A 841 2.56 3.05 33.90
CA LEU A 841 3.50 1.95 33.87
C LEU A 841 2.95 0.90 32.90
N LEU A 842 3.80 0.47 31.97
CA LEU A 842 3.53 -0.62 31.05
C LEU A 842 4.56 -1.72 31.33
N ALA A 843 4.11 -2.91 31.72
CA ALA A 843 4.97 -4.08 31.84
C ALA A 843 4.37 -5.24 31.06
N ARG A 844 5.24 -5.95 30.32
CA ARG A 844 4.89 -7.16 29.59
C ARG A 844 5.98 -8.20 29.80
N ALA A 845 5.59 -9.41 30.16
CA ALA A 845 6.49 -10.55 30.25
C ALA A 845 6.00 -11.69 29.36
N HIS A 846 6.81 -12.10 28.39
CA HIS A 846 6.51 -13.24 27.52
C HIS A 846 6.47 -14.56 28.31
N LEU A 847 5.48 -15.40 28.04
CA LEU A 847 5.22 -16.65 28.78
C LEU A 847 5.67 -17.93 28.05
N GLY A 848 6.38 -17.81 26.93
CA GLY A 848 6.76 -18.96 26.10
C GLY A 848 5.71 -19.34 25.05
N GLY A 849 6.10 -20.17 24.08
CA GLY A 849 5.24 -20.54 22.96
C GLY A 849 5.00 -19.37 21.99
N TYR A 850 3.74 -19.12 21.64
CA TYR A 850 3.34 -18.01 20.77
C TYR A 850 3.82 -16.66 21.34
N TYR A 851 4.20 -15.72 20.46
CA TYR A 851 4.63 -14.38 20.89
C TYR A 851 3.50 -13.54 21.53
N ALA A 852 2.24 -13.88 21.24
CA ALA A 852 1.08 -13.31 21.91
C ALA A 852 0.92 -13.79 23.37
N ASN A 853 1.56 -14.89 23.77
CA ASN A 853 1.48 -15.37 25.14
C ASN A 853 2.26 -14.47 26.09
N ALA A 854 1.56 -13.70 26.92
CA ALA A 854 2.17 -12.72 27.79
C ALA A 854 1.39 -12.49 29.08
N LEU A 855 2.12 -12.05 30.11
CA LEU A 855 1.58 -11.40 31.30
C LEU A 855 1.71 -9.90 31.09
N ASP A 856 0.59 -9.19 31.08
CA ASP A 856 0.53 -7.75 30.87
C ASP A 856 0.07 -7.03 32.15
N VAL A 857 0.79 -5.97 32.53
CA VAL A 857 0.44 -5.07 33.61
C VAL A 857 0.41 -3.66 33.06
N ARG A 858 -0.73 -2.98 33.23
CA ARG A 858 -0.88 -1.56 32.90
C ARG A 858 -1.42 -0.80 34.09
N VAL A 859 -0.69 0.22 34.53
CA VAL A 859 -1.15 1.12 35.60
C VAL A 859 -1.15 2.52 35.04
N ARG A 860 -2.25 3.25 35.15
CA ARG A 860 -2.41 4.64 34.72
C ARG A 860 -2.89 5.46 35.90
N HIS A 861 -2.23 6.57 36.17
CA HIS A 861 -2.61 7.53 37.19
C HIS A 861 -2.67 8.93 36.57
N ALA A 862 -3.82 9.58 36.65
CA ALA A 862 -4.03 10.95 36.20
C ALA A 862 -4.52 11.82 37.37
N GLU A 863 -3.89 12.97 37.54
CA GLU A 863 -4.31 14.02 38.48
C GLU A 863 -4.67 15.25 37.67
N LEU A 864 -5.96 15.55 37.59
CA LEU A 864 -6.57 16.54 36.72
C LEU A 864 -7.19 17.67 37.55
N PHE A 865 -7.10 18.90 37.08
CA PHE A 865 -7.67 20.07 37.74
C PHE A 865 -8.70 20.73 36.84
N ASN A 866 -9.87 21.04 37.42
CA ASN A 866 -10.90 21.79 36.73
C ASN A 866 -10.42 23.23 36.47
N ILE A 867 -10.48 23.65 35.21
CA ILE A 867 -9.92 24.93 34.74
C ILE A 867 -10.69 26.14 35.32
N LEU A 868 -11.95 25.97 35.72
CA LEU A 868 -12.84 27.04 36.19
C LEU A 868 -12.99 27.08 37.72
N ASN A 869 -13.13 25.91 38.35
CA ASN A 869 -13.57 25.81 39.75
C ASN A 869 -12.51 25.26 40.73
N LEU A 870 -11.26 25.03 40.27
CA LEU A 870 -10.12 24.61 41.11
C LEU A 870 -10.31 23.29 41.88
N HIS A 871 -11.29 22.46 41.50
CA HIS A 871 -11.43 21.09 42.01
C HIS A 871 -10.44 20.15 41.31
N SER A 872 -9.91 19.17 42.05
CA SER A 872 -9.06 18.12 41.50
C SER A 872 -9.84 16.82 41.35
N GLU A 873 -9.57 16.11 40.25
CA GLU A 873 -10.02 14.76 39.97
C GLU A 873 -8.81 13.85 39.90
N ARG A 874 -8.87 12.68 40.56
CA ARG A 874 -7.80 11.68 40.51
C ARG A 874 -8.34 10.39 39.96
N ASN A 875 -7.68 9.88 38.94
CA ASN A 875 -8.05 8.68 38.23
C ASN A 875 -6.91 7.70 38.26
N LEU A 876 -7.11 6.55 38.89
CA LEU A 876 -6.19 5.43 38.88
C LEU A 876 -6.88 4.26 38.19
N SER A 877 -6.21 3.69 37.19
CA SER A 877 -6.62 2.46 36.52
C SER A 877 -5.46 1.47 36.56
N ALA A 878 -5.67 0.29 37.10
CA ALA A 878 -4.70 -0.79 37.09
C ALA A 878 -5.33 -2.03 36.45
N ARG A 879 -4.67 -2.61 35.45
CA ARG A 879 -5.09 -3.82 34.75
C ARG A 879 -3.97 -4.83 34.78
N LEU A 880 -4.30 -6.05 35.19
CA LEU A 880 -3.46 -7.23 35.11
C LEU A 880 -4.15 -8.22 34.17
N GLY A 881 -3.46 -8.67 33.13
CA GLY A 881 -3.98 -9.62 32.16
C GLY A 881 -2.99 -10.73 31.88
N VAL A 882 -3.49 -11.91 31.55
CA VAL A 882 -2.70 -12.99 30.97
C VAL A 882 -3.30 -13.32 29.62
N THR A 883 -2.50 -13.38 28.57
CA THR A 883 -2.90 -13.86 27.25
C THR A 883 -2.31 -15.23 27.01
N LEU A 884 -3.15 -16.20 26.64
CA LEU A 884 -2.74 -17.54 26.21
C LEU A 884 -3.37 -17.87 24.86
N THR A 885 -2.57 -18.35 23.92
CA THR A 885 -2.99 -18.68 22.56
C THR A 885 -3.24 -20.18 22.44
N LEU A 886 -4.41 -20.55 21.94
CA LEU A 886 -4.79 -21.94 21.65
C LEU A 886 -5.03 -22.08 20.14
N ALA A 887 -4.26 -22.94 19.47
CA ALA A 887 -4.48 -23.26 18.06
C ALA A 887 -5.74 -24.12 17.90
N LEU A 888 -6.64 -23.72 17.00
CA LEU A 888 -7.92 -24.36 16.69
C LEU A 888 -8.09 -24.50 15.17
N GLY A 889 -7.35 -25.43 14.56
CA GLY A 889 -7.38 -25.65 13.11
C GLY A 889 -6.88 -24.39 12.36
N PRO A 890 -7.67 -23.78 11.46
CA PRO A 890 -7.30 -22.56 10.74
C PRO A 890 -7.51 -21.27 11.57
N HIS A 891 -7.70 -21.38 12.88
CA HIS A 891 -7.93 -20.26 13.79
C HIS A 891 -7.06 -20.37 15.03
N ALA A 892 -6.79 -19.24 15.67
CA ALA A 892 -6.21 -19.18 17.00
C ALA A 892 -7.21 -18.51 17.93
N MET A 893 -7.45 -19.10 19.09
CA MET A 893 -8.26 -18.47 20.14
C MET A 893 -7.34 -17.91 21.22
N LEU A 894 -7.43 -16.60 21.44
CA LEU A 894 -6.75 -15.93 22.55
C LEU A 894 -7.66 -15.98 23.77
N PHE A 895 -7.18 -16.64 24.81
CA PHE A 895 -7.80 -16.72 26.12
C PHE A 895 -7.17 -15.67 27.04
N GLN A 896 -7.95 -14.68 27.45
CA GLN A 896 -7.45 -13.47 28.10
C GLN A 896 -8.15 -13.17 29.43
N PRO A 897 -7.90 -13.94 30.49
CA PRO A 897 -8.34 -13.58 31.83
C PRO A 897 -7.66 -12.29 32.29
N TYR A 898 -8.41 -11.41 32.92
CA TYR A 898 -7.90 -10.17 33.47
C TYR A 898 -8.57 -9.80 34.79
N SER A 899 -7.86 -8.98 35.56
CA SER A 899 -8.42 -8.18 36.64
C SER A 899 -8.15 -6.71 36.36
N LYS A 900 -9.11 -5.86 36.73
CA LYS A 900 -9.04 -4.41 36.52
C LYS A 900 -9.55 -3.71 37.78
N LEU A 901 -8.78 -2.76 38.26
CA LEU A 901 -9.11 -1.86 39.35
C LEU A 901 -9.24 -0.46 38.77
N GLU A 902 -10.39 0.19 38.95
CA GLU A 902 -10.58 1.60 38.66
C GLU A 902 -10.87 2.34 39.96
N TYR A 903 -10.19 3.47 40.17
CA TYR A 903 -10.44 4.39 41.25
C TYR A 903 -10.57 5.79 40.69
N VAL A 904 -11.64 6.48 41.06
CA VAL A 904 -11.94 7.84 40.63
C VAL A 904 -12.35 8.65 41.85
N SER A 905 -11.66 9.76 42.10
CA SER A 905 -12.01 10.71 43.16
C SER A 905 -12.35 12.07 42.58
N GLY A 906 -13.41 12.73 43.06
CA GLY A 906 -13.76 14.11 42.71
C GLY A 906 -14.58 14.28 41.42
N ALA A 907 -14.96 13.19 40.74
CA ALA A 907 -15.61 13.25 39.42
C ALA A 907 -17.07 13.73 39.41
N PHE A 908 -17.83 13.54 40.51
CA PHE A 908 -19.27 13.86 40.56
C PHE A 908 -19.60 14.98 41.57
N ALA A 909 -18.82 15.07 42.65
CA ALA A 909 -18.86 16.12 43.67
C ALA A 909 -17.51 16.18 44.40
N ALA A 910 -17.17 17.33 44.98
CA ALA A 910 -15.97 17.47 45.82
C ALA A 910 -15.99 16.45 46.98
N GLY A 911 -14.98 15.57 47.04
CA GLY A 911 -14.87 14.51 48.04
C GLY A 911 -15.62 13.21 47.72
N SER A 912 -16.23 13.06 46.53
CA SER A 912 -16.77 11.77 46.07
C SER A 912 -15.64 10.82 45.67
N GLU A 913 -15.72 9.54 46.03
CA GLU A 913 -14.77 8.51 45.63
C GLU A 913 -15.53 7.26 45.16
N ARG A 914 -15.06 6.65 44.07
CA ARG A 914 -15.58 5.40 43.52
C ARG A 914 -14.42 4.46 43.25
N THR A 915 -14.52 3.23 43.74
CA THR A 915 -13.57 2.15 43.45
C THR A 915 -14.34 0.99 42.84
N ASP A 916 -13.97 0.59 41.63
CA ASP A 916 -14.56 -0.55 40.93
C ASP A 916 -13.48 -1.61 40.75
N LEU A 917 -13.79 -2.85 41.12
CA LEU A 917 -12.94 -4.01 40.85
C LEU A 917 -13.68 -4.93 39.88
N GLU A 918 -13.05 -5.29 38.78
CA GLU A 918 -13.63 -6.11 37.73
C GLU A 918 -12.73 -7.31 37.47
N PHE A 919 -13.35 -8.49 37.38
CA PHE A 919 -12.70 -9.68 36.85
C PHE A 919 -13.39 -10.09 35.57
N GLY A 920 -12.62 -10.38 34.53
CA GLY A 920 -13.19 -10.75 33.25
C GLY A 920 -12.36 -11.77 32.50
N LEU A 921 -13.01 -12.37 31.52
CA LEU A 921 -12.41 -13.26 30.54
C LEU A 921 -12.77 -12.71 29.17
N ARG A 922 -11.75 -12.27 28.43
CA ARG A 922 -11.86 -11.95 27.01
C ARG A 922 -11.52 -13.19 26.20
N LEU A 923 -12.38 -13.48 25.23
CA LEU A 923 -12.19 -14.50 24.22
C LEU A 923 -12.11 -13.79 22.86
N GLU A 924 -11.02 -14.03 22.16
CA GLU A 924 -10.82 -13.43 20.85
C GLU A 924 -10.47 -14.52 19.84
N LEU A 925 -11.23 -14.57 18.75
CA LEU A 925 -11.00 -15.50 17.65
C LEU A 925 -10.20 -14.79 16.57
N VAL A 926 -8.97 -15.24 16.38
CA VAL A 926 -8.08 -14.75 15.33
C VAL A 926 -8.09 -15.78 14.21
N ARG A 927 -8.27 -15.32 12.96
CA ARG A 927 -8.08 -16.19 11.80
C ARG A 927 -6.58 -16.51 11.72
N ASP A 928 -6.24 -17.79 11.68
CA ASP A 928 -4.85 -18.28 11.63
C ASP A 928 -4.65 -19.12 10.36
N ALA A 929 -5.36 -18.73 9.30
CA ALA A 929 -5.39 -19.44 8.03
C ALA A 929 -4.30 -18.87 7.10
N PHE A 930 -3.12 -19.48 7.13
CA PHE A 930 -2.10 -19.36 6.08
C PHE A 930 -1.00 -20.43 6.18
#